data_AF-A0A2R8BEK8-F1
#
_entry.id   AF-A0A2R8BEK8-F1
#
_cell.length_a   1.000
_cell.length_b   1.000
_cell.length_c   1.000
_cell.angle_alpha   90.00
_cell.angle_beta   90.00
_cell.angle_gamma   90.00
#
_symmetry.space_group_name_H-M   'P 1'
#
loop_
_entity.id
_entity.type
_entity.pdbx_description
1 polymer ?
#
loop_
_entity_poly.entity_id
_entity_poly.type
_entity_poly.pdbx_seq_one_letter_code
_entity_poly.pdbx_strand_id
1 'polypeptide(L)'
;MLFGLDGVEIGLIIVFVCLFGGILSGFPVAFAIGGAGVISFGIIAALDSAGLLIHQAIDQSAQAYRDLVNSGVDPNSISVFRFPDLPRIGEPVFPKGWEVALDRNVSFIVNRMNERVFAGASIETLLAVLMFVMMGITLERSKIANDLLTTMARVFGPLPGGLAVSIVVVGAFLAASTGIVGATVVTMGLLALPTMLRNGYSPEIATGVIAASGTLGQIIPPSIVIVLLGTLAGDLYSSAQEARAMSVGCQSALTYLGEPAVVSVGTLFQAALLPGILLALLYALYAFGYALLNPDKAPAVPMGSTNAEPVTRGEALTWFLFVPVALIVGTVLLGNLGIVGSQSMVVSSFSDIGESASLRTNVSEMCQAAMIELHGQPAWDAAVAQQAAIEAAGGVQQSERLSPEALQAAIDAKVAAAAPIGTGTAILLIFMGLILSVARGVSPSANPRPLIVGGIGVVLALIVDIALVGPETSAGVYVAMMFLPAVAILYGVVFGVTLCAKNELIRVVFPPLILIVAVLGSILGGITNPTPAAALGAGGAIMLAAYRKLRDTDRSPKVIIWSTLAIIICILVGVNFDLRINQDDVSFESWVAFFVAYGAYMYALFGLLFSCWILFTSGVLTPVVRETAKVTSMVFTILIGSQLLNLVVISFGGEHYIQQFLKSFDNEVTVFLIVMLVLFILGFVLDFLEIIYIVIPIVGPVIYGGTFDPKWVTIMIAVNLQTSFLTPPFGFALFYLRGVAPKEVTTRHIYRGILPFVLIQVGGLFLLYWFPAIVTIVPDLIPN
;
A
#
# COMPACT_ATOMS: atom_id res chain seq x y z
N MET A 1 18.92 -3.70 -43.25
CA MET A 1 18.09 -4.65 -42.47
C MET A 1 18.88 -5.93 -42.25
N LEU A 2 19.33 -6.16 -41.03
CA LEU A 2 19.90 -7.45 -40.63
C LEU A 2 18.73 -8.41 -40.32
N PHE A 3 18.74 -9.63 -40.86
CA PHE A 3 17.70 -10.65 -40.60
C PHE A 3 16.25 -10.26 -40.93
N GLY A 4 16.01 -9.20 -41.71
CA GLY A 4 14.66 -8.72 -42.04
C GLY A 4 13.94 -7.98 -40.90
N LEU A 5 14.66 -7.68 -39.81
CA LEU A 5 14.16 -6.93 -38.66
C LEU A 5 14.53 -5.45 -38.79
N ASP A 6 13.71 -4.60 -38.16
CA ASP A 6 13.97 -3.17 -38.07
C ASP A 6 15.20 -2.89 -37.17
N GLY A 7 15.95 -1.83 -37.47
CA GLY A 7 17.14 -1.46 -36.70
C GLY A 7 16.84 -1.26 -35.20
N VAL A 8 15.66 -0.73 -34.90
CA VAL A 8 15.17 -0.53 -33.52
C VAL A 8 14.83 -1.85 -32.84
N GLU A 9 14.24 -2.82 -33.55
CA GLU A 9 13.96 -4.17 -33.02
C GLU A 9 15.25 -4.92 -32.68
N ILE A 10 16.25 -4.85 -33.56
CA ILE A 10 17.56 -5.44 -33.29
C ILE A 10 18.20 -4.77 -32.08
N GLY A 11 18.08 -3.44 -31.96
CA GLY A 11 18.50 -2.69 -30.78
C GLY A 11 17.85 -3.19 -29.48
N LEU A 12 16.52 -3.38 -29.47
CA LEU A 12 15.79 -3.95 -28.35
C LEU A 12 16.27 -5.36 -28.01
N ILE A 13 16.46 -6.23 -29.02
CA ILE A 13 16.98 -7.60 -28.81
C ILE A 13 18.38 -7.56 -28.19
N ILE A 14 19.28 -6.69 -28.65
CA ILE A 14 20.62 -6.53 -28.08
C ILE A 14 20.52 -6.11 -26.62
N VAL A 15 19.68 -5.12 -26.30
CA VAL A 15 19.43 -4.68 -24.91
C VAL A 15 18.95 -5.83 -24.04
N PHE A 16 17.93 -6.58 -24.49
CA PHE A 16 17.40 -7.72 -23.74
C PHE A 16 18.43 -8.82 -23.56
N VAL A 17 19.20 -9.18 -24.60
CA VAL A 17 20.25 -10.20 -24.51
C VAL A 17 21.36 -9.78 -23.56
N CYS A 18 21.80 -8.51 -23.60
CA CYS A 18 22.78 -7.98 -22.65
C CYS A 18 22.24 -7.99 -21.21
N LEU A 19 20.98 -7.59 -21.02
CA LEU A 19 20.32 -7.58 -19.71
C LEU A 19 20.20 -9.00 -19.14
N PHE A 20 19.62 -9.93 -19.91
CA PHE A 20 19.44 -11.32 -19.49
C PHE A 20 20.78 -12.02 -19.33
N GLY A 21 21.74 -11.81 -20.22
CA GLY A 21 23.10 -12.34 -20.09
C GLY A 21 23.77 -11.88 -18.80
N GLY A 22 23.64 -10.58 -18.47
CA GLY A 22 24.14 -10.01 -17.23
C GLY A 22 23.49 -10.65 -15.99
N ILE A 23 22.17 -10.78 -15.98
CA ILE A 23 21.43 -11.35 -14.85
C ILE A 23 21.70 -12.85 -14.68
N LEU A 24 21.67 -13.63 -15.77
CA LEU A 24 21.90 -15.08 -15.77
C LEU A 24 23.35 -15.45 -15.43
N SER A 25 24.30 -14.54 -15.62
CA SER A 25 25.69 -14.75 -15.22
C SER A 25 25.89 -14.80 -13.69
N GLY A 26 24.84 -14.48 -12.91
CA GLY A 26 24.92 -14.39 -11.45
C GLY A 26 25.55 -13.09 -10.96
N PHE A 27 25.81 -12.14 -11.86
CA PHE A 27 26.24 -10.80 -11.50
C PHE A 27 25.11 -10.07 -10.74
N PRO A 28 25.40 -9.26 -9.71
CA PRO A 28 24.34 -8.58 -8.97
C PRO A 28 23.52 -7.69 -9.91
N VAL A 29 22.21 -7.91 -9.92
CA VAL A 29 21.27 -7.34 -10.91
C VAL A 29 21.39 -5.83 -11.01
N ALA A 30 21.56 -5.17 -9.86
CA ALA A 30 21.73 -3.73 -9.77
C ALA A 30 22.86 -3.18 -10.67
N PHE A 31 23.97 -3.92 -10.80
CA PHE A 31 25.07 -3.55 -11.71
C PHE A 31 24.88 -4.12 -13.11
N ALA A 32 24.23 -5.28 -13.23
CA ALA A 32 23.93 -5.89 -14.51
C ALA A 32 23.06 -4.98 -15.39
N ILE A 33 22.10 -4.24 -14.81
CA ILE A 33 21.22 -3.32 -15.55
C ILE A 33 22.03 -2.16 -16.16
N GLY A 34 22.83 -1.46 -15.34
CA GLY A 34 23.65 -0.34 -15.81
C GLY A 34 24.71 -0.81 -16.82
N GLY A 35 25.38 -1.94 -16.53
CA GLY A 35 26.34 -2.56 -17.43
C GLY A 35 25.71 -2.99 -18.76
N ALA A 36 24.50 -3.58 -18.73
CA ALA A 36 23.76 -3.93 -19.93
C ALA A 36 23.47 -2.71 -20.78
N GLY A 37 23.04 -1.59 -20.19
CA GLY A 37 22.83 -0.33 -20.92
C GLY A 37 24.09 0.18 -21.61
N VAL A 38 25.22 0.18 -20.92
CA VAL A 38 26.51 0.63 -21.50
C VAL A 38 26.97 -0.29 -22.62
N ILE A 39 26.94 -1.61 -22.40
CA ILE A 39 27.38 -2.60 -23.38
C ILE A 39 26.45 -2.59 -24.60
N SER A 40 25.13 -2.58 -24.39
CA SER A 40 24.17 -2.55 -25.48
C SER A 40 24.29 -1.27 -26.29
N PHE A 41 24.47 -0.11 -25.65
CA PHE A 41 24.71 1.15 -26.36
C PHE A 41 25.97 1.08 -27.24
N GLY A 42 27.07 0.55 -26.71
CA GLY A 42 28.31 0.38 -27.47
C GLY A 42 28.15 -0.55 -28.68
N ILE A 43 27.44 -1.67 -28.52
CA ILE A 43 27.15 -2.59 -29.62
C ILE A 43 26.26 -1.92 -30.67
N ILE A 44 25.19 -1.25 -30.25
CA ILE A 44 24.26 -0.54 -31.15
C ILE A 44 24.99 0.57 -31.90
N ALA A 45 25.81 1.38 -31.23
CA ALA A 45 26.61 2.45 -31.84
C ALA A 45 27.61 1.90 -32.87
N ALA A 46 28.27 0.76 -32.57
CA ALA A 46 29.19 0.12 -33.50
C ALA A 46 28.47 -0.43 -34.75
N LEU A 47 27.26 -0.97 -34.58
CA LEU A 47 26.47 -1.50 -35.69
C LEU A 47 25.83 -0.38 -36.53
N ASP A 48 25.36 0.70 -35.90
CA ASP A 48 24.81 1.89 -36.57
C ASP A 48 25.89 2.63 -37.38
N SER A 49 27.08 2.84 -36.80
CA SER A 49 28.22 3.42 -37.54
C SER A 49 28.72 2.56 -38.69
N ALA A 50 28.53 1.24 -38.63
CA ALA A 50 28.78 0.32 -39.74
C ALA A 50 27.66 0.31 -40.80
N GLY A 51 26.58 1.10 -40.63
CA GLY A 51 25.42 1.14 -41.53
C GLY A 51 24.57 -0.14 -41.49
N LEU A 52 24.72 -0.96 -40.46
CA LEU A 52 24.05 -2.25 -40.33
C LEU A 52 22.67 -2.14 -39.66
N LEU A 53 22.47 -1.12 -38.85
CA LEU A 53 21.18 -0.80 -38.23
C LEU A 53 20.50 0.33 -39.03
N ILE A 54 19.35 0.01 -39.62
CA ILE A 54 18.53 0.96 -40.38
C ILE A 54 17.12 0.90 -39.80
N HIS A 55 16.61 2.03 -39.33
CA HIS A 55 15.24 2.20 -38.91
C HIS A 55 14.33 2.48 -40.11
N GLN A 56 13.20 1.78 -40.22
CA GLN A 56 12.18 2.01 -41.25
C GLN A 56 11.11 2.99 -40.75
N ALA A 57 11.38 4.28 -40.89
CA ALA A 57 10.44 5.34 -40.54
C ALA A 57 9.41 5.58 -41.66
N ILE A 58 8.23 6.09 -41.30
CA ILE A 58 7.23 6.54 -42.28
C ILE A 58 7.73 7.78 -43.00
N ASP A 59 7.61 7.80 -44.33
CA ASP A 59 7.90 8.97 -45.15
C ASP A 59 6.83 10.06 -44.93
N GLN A 60 7.11 11.00 -44.02
CA GLN A 60 6.22 12.13 -43.77
C GLN A 60 6.12 13.12 -44.95
N SER A 61 7.03 13.04 -45.91
CA SER A 61 7.01 13.88 -47.12
C SER A 61 6.11 13.30 -48.22
N ALA A 62 5.76 12.00 -48.12
CA ALA A 62 4.93 11.32 -49.09
C ALA A 62 3.51 11.90 -49.14
N GLN A 63 2.95 11.96 -50.35
CA GLN A 63 1.58 12.43 -50.55
C GLN A 63 0.57 11.59 -49.75
N ALA A 64 0.77 10.27 -49.69
CA ALA A 64 -0.08 9.36 -48.92
C ALA A 64 -0.15 9.70 -47.42
N TYR A 65 0.96 10.15 -46.81
CA TYR A 65 0.96 10.60 -45.41
C TYR A 65 0.18 11.91 -45.26
N ARG A 66 0.39 12.87 -46.16
CA ARG A 66 -0.33 14.15 -46.14
C ARG A 66 -1.82 13.97 -46.36
N ASP A 67 -2.22 13.07 -47.26
CA ASP A 67 -3.63 12.75 -47.51
C ASP A 67 -4.28 12.12 -46.26
N LEU A 68 -3.56 11.27 -45.53
CA LEU A 68 -4.02 10.67 -44.28
C LEU A 68 -4.20 11.73 -43.18
N VAL A 69 -3.23 12.62 -42.99
CA VAL A 69 -3.35 13.74 -42.02
C VAL A 69 -4.50 14.67 -42.41
N ASN A 70 -4.65 14.99 -43.70
CA ASN A 70 -5.73 15.84 -44.21
C ASN A 70 -7.12 15.19 -44.08
N SER A 71 -7.19 13.86 -43.98
CA SER A 71 -8.43 13.14 -43.70
C SER A 71 -8.90 13.25 -42.25
N GLY A 72 -8.12 13.93 -41.38
CA GLY A 72 -8.44 14.17 -39.98
C GLY A 72 -7.81 13.16 -39.02
N VAL A 73 -6.90 12.29 -39.48
CA VAL A 73 -6.17 11.36 -38.61
C VAL A 73 -5.07 12.10 -37.87
N ASP A 74 -5.05 11.98 -36.53
CA ASP A 74 -4.04 12.61 -35.68
C ASP A 74 -2.63 12.10 -36.05
N PRO A 75 -1.66 12.98 -36.34
CA PRO A 75 -0.30 12.58 -36.71
C PRO A 75 0.39 11.66 -35.71
N ASN A 76 0.10 11.77 -34.41
CA ASN A 76 0.69 10.93 -33.36
C ASN A 76 0.09 9.52 -33.31
N SER A 77 -1.06 9.32 -33.97
CA SER A 77 -1.69 8.00 -34.12
C SER A 77 -1.19 7.23 -35.36
N ILE A 78 -0.46 7.91 -36.26
CA ILE A 78 0.10 7.31 -37.47
C ILE A 78 1.38 6.54 -37.11
N SER A 79 1.33 5.22 -37.23
CA SER A 79 2.47 4.34 -36.97
C SER A 79 2.61 3.27 -38.05
N VAL A 80 3.81 2.69 -38.14
CA VAL A 80 4.13 1.62 -39.11
C VAL A 80 3.23 0.40 -38.89
N PHE A 81 2.77 0.18 -37.66
CA PHE A 81 1.89 -0.93 -37.30
C PHE A 81 0.44 -0.70 -37.70
N ARG A 82 -0.06 0.53 -37.54
CA ARG A 82 -1.46 0.87 -37.84
C ARG A 82 -1.68 1.10 -39.33
N PHE A 83 -0.70 1.67 -40.02
CA PHE A 83 -0.75 1.98 -41.45
C PHE A 83 0.44 1.37 -42.18
N PRO A 84 0.44 0.03 -42.38
CA PRO A 84 1.58 -0.68 -42.95
C PRO A 84 1.87 -0.31 -44.40
N ASP A 85 0.86 0.17 -45.13
CA ASP A 85 0.91 0.51 -46.57
C ASP A 85 1.56 1.87 -46.86
N LEU A 86 1.85 2.67 -45.83
CA LEU A 86 2.51 3.96 -46.03
C LEU A 86 3.96 3.78 -46.53
N PRO A 87 4.42 4.64 -47.46
CA PRO A 87 5.81 4.64 -47.90
C PRO A 87 6.78 4.81 -46.74
N ARG A 88 7.90 4.08 -46.76
CA ARG A 88 8.90 4.06 -45.69
C ARG A 88 10.26 4.54 -46.21
N ILE A 89 10.99 5.25 -45.36
CA ILE A 89 12.37 5.67 -45.60
C ILE A 89 13.26 4.98 -44.57
N GLY A 90 14.39 4.45 -45.05
CA GLY A 90 15.45 3.93 -44.17
C GLY A 90 16.29 5.08 -43.62
N GLU A 91 16.29 5.26 -42.30
CA GLU A 91 17.16 6.20 -41.61
C GLU A 91 18.10 5.48 -40.63
N PRO A 92 19.27 6.07 -40.29
CA PRO A 92 20.09 5.55 -39.21
C PRO A 92 19.31 5.53 -37.90
N VAL A 93 19.59 4.54 -37.05
CA VAL A 93 18.94 4.41 -35.74
C VAL A 93 19.31 5.58 -34.82
N PHE A 94 20.50 6.18 -35.03
CA PHE A 94 20.86 7.48 -34.47
C PHE A 94 20.91 8.56 -35.57
N PRO A 95 19.81 9.32 -35.80
CA PRO A 95 19.74 10.29 -36.90
C PRO A 95 20.82 11.40 -36.86
N LYS A 96 21.32 11.72 -35.67
CA LYS A 96 22.37 12.74 -35.44
C LYS A 96 23.74 12.14 -35.10
N GLY A 97 23.91 10.84 -35.27
CA GLY A 97 25.11 10.11 -34.85
C GLY A 97 25.08 9.67 -33.38
N TRP A 98 25.85 8.62 -33.07
CA TRP A 98 25.90 8.02 -31.74
C TRP A 98 26.60 8.92 -30.72
N GLU A 99 27.50 9.82 -31.16
CA GLU A 99 28.21 10.77 -30.29
C GLU A 99 27.23 11.78 -29.66
N VAL A 100 26.30 12.30 -30.48
CA VAL A 100 25.24 13.21 -30.00
C VAL A 100 24.27 12.47 -29.09
N ALA A 101 23.95 11.22 -29.41
CA ALA A 101 23.12 10.38 -28.54
C ALA A 101 23.79 10.13 -27.18
N LEU A 102 25.11 9.88 -27.17
CA LEU A 102 25.89 9.71 -25.95
C LEU A 102 25.93 10.99 -25.10
N ASP A 103 26.25 12.14 -25.69
CA ASP A 103 26.29 13.43 -25.00
C ASP A 103 24.93 13.78 -24.37
N ARG A 104 23.85 13.53 -25.13
CA ARG A 104 22.48 13.69 -24.66
C ARG A 104 22.16 12.76 -23.48
N ASN A 105 22.54 11.48 -23.58
CA ASN A 105 22.29 10.50 -22.52
C ASN A 105 23.08 10.83 -21.24
N VAL A 106 24.34 11.26 -21.36
CA VAL A 106 25.19 11.66 -20.23
C VAL A 106 24.68 12.96 -19.59
N SER A 107 24.15 13.89 -20.38
CA SER A 107 23.53 15.11 -19.84
C SER A 107 22.22 14.81 -19.09
N PHE A 108 21.34 13.99 -19.68
CA PHE A 108 20.07 13.65 -19.06
C PHE A 108 20.19 12.72 -17.87
N ILE A 109 21.21 11.86 -17.80
CA ILE A 109 21.33 10.97 -16.65
C ILE A 109 21.58 11.75 -15.36
N VAL A 110 22.38 12.81 -15.38
CA VAL A 110 22.63 13.62 -14.19
C VAL A 110 21.32 14.24 -13.70
N ASN A 111 20.51 14.80 -14.62
CA ASN A 111 19.21 15.36 -14.29
C ASN A 111 18.22 14.29 -13.80
N ARG A 112 18.13 13.14 -14.48
CA ARG A 112 17.25 12.04 -14.05
C ARG A 112 17.66 11.46 -12.69
N MET A 113 18.96 11.33 -12.43
CA MET A 113 19.45 10.92 -11.11
C MET A 113 19.09 11.95 -10.06
N ASN A 114 19.22 13.24 -10.37
CA ASN A 114 18.80 14.29 -9.46
C ASN A 114 17.29 14.22 -9.18
N GLU A 115 16.42 14.11 -10.18
CA GLU A 115 14.95 14.12 -10.02
C GLU A 115 14.33 12.82 -9.49
N ARG A 116 14.97 11.67 -9.73
CA ARG A 116 14.42 10.35 -9.40
C ARG A 116 15.15 9.64 -8.27
N VAL A 117 16.36 10.06 -7.89
CA VAL A 117 17.19 9.37 -6.89
C VAL A 117 17.59 10.27 -5.74
N PHE A 118 18.11 11.47 -6.01
CA PHE A 118 18.72 12.33 -4.99
C PHE A 118 17.79 13.44 -4.47
N ALA A 119 16.88 13.92 -5.30
CA ALA A 119 15.95 15.00 -5.04
C ALA A 119 14.60 14.68 -5.70
N GLY A 120 13.51 15.34 -5.27
CA GLY A 120 12.16 15.15 -5.82
C GLY A 120 11.26 14.21 -5.00
N ALA A 121 10.03 14.00 -5.47
CA ALA A 121 8.98 13.26 -4.76
C ALA A 121 9.32 11.77 -4.53
N SER A 122 10.18 11.22 -5.39
CA SER A 122 10.68 9.85 -5.27
C SER A 122 11.41 9.59 -3.95
N ILE A 123 12.12 10.58 -3.38
CA ILE A 123 12.90 10.37 -2.15
C ILE A 123 12.02 10.08 -0.94
N GLU A 124 10.85 10.71 -0.84
CA GLU A 124 9.91 10.47 0.25
C GLU A 124 9.44 9.00 0.24
N THR A 125 9.20 8.47 -0.95
CA THR A 125 8.72 7.10 -1.14
C THR A 125 9.83 6.08 -0.87
N LEU A 126 11.07 6.37 -1.27
CA LEU A 126 12.24 5.55 -0.96
C LEU A 126 12.55 5.54 0.56
N LEU A 127 12.34 6.66 1.25
CA LEU A 127 12.44 6.73 2.71
C LEU A 127 11.36 5.88 3.39
N ALA A 128 10.13 5.89 2.86
CA ALA A 128 9.06 5.02 3.36
C ALA A 128 9.45 3.53 3.20
N VAL A 129 9.99 3.14 2.04
CA VAL A 129 10.52 1.78 1.81
C VAL A 129 11.60 1.41 2.84
N LEU A 130 12.57 2.30 3.10
CA LEU A 130 13.61 2.05 4.11
C LEU A 130 13.01 1.83 5.51
N MET A 131 12.01 2.62 5.90
CA MET A 131 11.39 2.51 7.22
C MET A 131 10.52 1.25 7.35
N PHE A 132 9.79 0.86 6.31
CA PHE A 132 9.05 -0.41 6.29
C PHE A 132 9.98 -1.62 6.32
N VAL A 133 11.07 -1.60 5.55
CA VAL A 133 12.12 -2.63 5.59
C VAL A 133 12.69 -2.74 7.01
N MET A 134 13.02 -1.61 7.65
CA MET A 134 13.54 -1.60 9.01
C MET A 134 12.54 -2.18 10.01
N MET A 135 11.26 -1.81 9.90
CA MET A 135 10.18 -2.34 10.72
C MET A 135 10.13 -3.87 10.63
N GLY A 136 10.06 -4.41 9.42
CA GLY A 136 9.99 -5.85 9.19
C GLY A 136 11.19 -6.61 9.70
N ILE A 137 12.40 -6.16 9.36
CA ILE A 137 13.64 -6.80 9.81
C ILE A 137 13.75 -6.74 11.35
N THR A 138 13.28 -5.66 11.98
CA THR A 138 13.25 -5.55 13.44
C THR A 138 12.33 -6.60 14.07
N LEU A 139 11.12 -6.79 13.54
CA LEU A 139 10.18 -7.81 14.02
C LEU A 139 10.71 -9.24 13.80
N GLU A 140 11.38 -9.46 12.67
CA GLU A 140 12.00 -10.75 12.35
C GLU A 140 13.19 -11.07 13.27
N ARG A 141 14.17 -10.16 13.38
CA ARG A 141 15.39 -10.34 14.17
C ARG A 141 15.13 -10.38 15.68
N SER A 142 14.03 -9.77 16.13
CA SER A 142 13.57 -9.87 17.52
C SER A 142 12.79 -11.16 17.81
N LYS A 143 12.77 -12.13 16.88
CA LYS A 143 12.08 -13.43 16.97
C LYS A 143 10.57 -13.35 17.13
N ILE A 144 9.95 -12.17 16.97
CA ILE A 144 8.50 -12.00 17.19
C ILE A 144 7.74 -12.90 16.20
N ALA A 145 8.25 -13.01 14.97
CA ALA A 145 7.80 -13.96 13.96
C ALA A 145 7.74 -15.42 14.45
N ASN A 146 8.75 -15.88 15.19
CA ASN A 146 8.80 -17.24 15.72
C ASN A 146 7.74 -17.48 16.81
N ASP A 147 7.54 -16.49 17.69
CA ASP A 147 6.53 -16.56 18.73
C ASP A 147 5.12 -16.56 18.11
N LEU A 148 4.89 -15.71 17.10
CA LEU A 148 3.64 -15.68 16.32
C LEU A 148 3.36 -17.05 15.70
N LEU A 149 4.37 -17.65 15.04
CA LEU A 149 4.24 -18.95 14.41
C LEU A 149 3.90 -20.06 15.41
N THR A 150 4.66 -20.14 16.50
CA THR A 150 4.45 -21.18 17.52
C THR A 150 3.12 -21.00 18.28
N THR A 151 2.66 -19.77 18.45
CA THR A 151 1.37 -19.46 19.08
C THR A 151 0.21 -19.81 18.15
N MET A 152 0.28 -19.41 16.87
CA MET A 152 -0.74 -19.77 15.88
C MET A 152 -0.80 -21.28 15.63
N ALA A 153 0.36 -21.94 15.60
CA ALA A 153 0.44 -23.40 15.51
C ALA A 153 -0.25 -24.10 16.70
N ARG A 154 -0.25 -23.50 17.90
CA ARG A 154 -1.00 -24.02 19.06
C ARG A 154 -2.51 -23.81 18.94
N VAL A 155 -2.93 -22.71 18.32
CA VAL A 155 -4.35 -22.37 18.12
C VAL A 155 -4.98 -23.26 17.08
N PHE A 156 -4.36 -23.38 15.90
CA PHE A 156 -4.93 -24.14 14.79
C PHE A 156 -4.43 -25.59 14.74
N GLY A 157 -3.31 -25.93 15.39
CA GLY A 157 -2.70 -27.26 15.36
C GLY A 157 -3.64 -28.45 15.62
N PRO A 158 -4.59 -28.38 16.56
CA PRO A 158 -5.57 -29.45 16.79
C PRO A 158 -6.48 -29.75 15.59
N LEU A 159 -6.59 -28.83 14.63
CA LEU A 159 -7.37 -29.03 13.41
C LEU A 159 -6.52 -29.70 12.32
N PRO A 160 -7.12 -30.57 11.47
CA PRO A 160 -6.45 -31.09 10.29
C PRO A 160 -5.92 -29.94 9.41
N GLY A 161 -4.65 -30.01 8.99
CA GLY A 161 -4.00 -28.93 8.23
C GLY A 161 -3.73 -27.64 9.02
N GLY A 162 -3.97 -27.64 10.33
CA GLY A 162 -3.88 -26.45 11.18
C GLY A 162 -2.54 -25.73 11.17
N LEU A 163 -1.43 -26.47 11.06
CA LEU A 163 -0.10 -25.89 10.95
C LEU A 163 0.09 -25.15 9.61
N ALA A 164 -0.49 -25.65 8.52
CA ALA A 164 -0.46 -24.97 7.24
C ALA A 164 -1.29 -23.69 7.26
N VAL A 165 -2.49 -23.72 7.84
CA VAL A 165 -3.33 -22.52 8.03
C VAL A 165 -2.60 -21.48 8.91
N SER A 166 -1.93 -21.93 9.97
CA SER A 166 -1.11 -21.06 10.83
C SER A 166 -0.02 -20.34 10.05
N ILE A 167 0.65 -21.03 9.12
CA ILE A 167 1.70 -20.44 8.28
C ILE A 167 1.10 -19.39 7.35
N VAL A 168 -0.06 -19.64 6.72
CA VAL A 168 -0.72 -18.65 5.87
C VAL A 168 -1.09 -17.39 6.66
N VAL A 169 -1.67 -17.55 7.85
CA VAL A 169 -2.08 -16.43 8.71
C VAL A 169 -0.86 -15.65 9.21
N VAL A 170 0.15 -16.34 9.74
CA VAL A 170 1.38 -15.70 10.23
C VAL A 170 2.13 -15.05 9.09
N GLY A 171 2.12 -15.68 7.91
CA GLY A 171 2.75 -15.13 6.72
C GLY A 171 2.00 -13.94 6.17
N ALA A 172 0.68 -13.86 6.24
CA ALA A 172 -0.07 -12.65 5.94
C ALA A 172 0.29 -11.48 6.87
N PHE A 173 0.43 -11.73 8.18
CA PHE A 173 0.85 -10.70 9.14
C PHE A 173 2.30 -10.26 8.95
N LEU A 174 3.22 -11.22 8.76
CA LEU A 174 4.63 -10.91 8.54
C LEU A 174 4.87 -10.25 7.20
N ALA A 175 4.17 -10.71 6.15
CA ALA A 175 4.11 -10.10 4.82
C ALA A 175 3.85 -8.61 4.88
N ALA A 176 2.80 -8.22 5.60
CA ALA A 176 2.42 -6.82 5.82
C ALA A 176 3.53 -6.01 6.50
N SER A 177 4.42 -6.66 7.25
CA SER A 177 5.46 -5.93 8.00
C SER A 177 6.82 -5.87 7.30
N THR A 178 7.17 -6.87 6.50
CA THR A 178 8.50 -6.98 5.89
C THR A 178 8.53 -6.47 4.46
N GLY A 179 7.49 -6.71 3.65
CA GLY A 179 7.48 -6.40 2.23
C GLY A 179 8.60 -7.07 1.40
N ILE A 180 9.46 -7.89 2.02
CA ILE A 180 10.59 -8.58 1.38
C ILE A 180 10.24 -10.06 1.29
N VAL A 181 9.75 -10.44 0.12
CA VAL A 181 9.28 -11.79 -0.18
C VAL A 181 10.38 -12.82 0.04
N GLY A 182 11.57 -12.60 -0.52
CA GLY A 182 12.65 -13.59 -0.45
C GLY A 182 13.11 -13.88 0.97
N ALA A 183 13.31 -12.85 1.78
CA ALA A 183 13.66 -13.00 3.19
C ALA A 183 12.58 -13.75 3.96
N THR A 184 11.30 -13.45 3.70
CA THR A 184 10.18 -14.07 4.40
C THR A 184 10.05 -15.55 4.04
N VAL A 185 10.18 -15.91 2.76
CA VAL A 185 10.18 -17.31 2.30
C VAL A 185 11.36 -18.09 2.89
N VAL A 186 12.56 -17.48 2.93
CA VAL A 186 13.76 -18.08 3.54
C VAL A 186 13.56 -18.32 5.03
N THR A 187 13.07 -17.31 5.76
CA THR A 187 12.89 -17.38 7.21
C THR A 187 11.79 -18.37 7.58
N MET A 188 10.66 -18.37 6.87
CA MET A 188 9.63 -19.39 7.04
C MET A 188 10.11 -20.78 6.61
N GLY A 189 10.92 -20.88 5.56
CA GLY A 189 11.56 -22.13 5.16
C GLY A 189 12.46 -22.69 6.25
N LEU A 190 13.27 -21.86 6.92
CA LEU A 190 14.15 -22.30 8.00
C LEU A 190 13.40 -22.66 9.30
N LEU A 191 12.31 -21.95 9.61
CA LEU A 191 11.57 -22.11 10.86
C LEU A 191 10.44 -23.14 10.76
N ALA A 192 9.63 -23.06 9.70
CA ALA A 192 8.38 -23.79 9.57
C ALA A 192 8.56 -25.14 8.85
N LEU A 193 9.34 -25.20 7.78
CA LEU A 193 9.48 -26.42 6.97
C LEU A 193 9.98 -27.64 7.79
N PRO A 194 11.04 -27.53 8.61
CA PRO A 194 11.49 -28.66 9.43
C PRO A 194 10.41 -29.11 10.43
N THR A 195 9.66 -28.15 10.97
CA THR A 195 8.58 -28.41 11.93
C THR A 195 7.41 -29.13 11.27
N MET A 196 7.03 -28.76 10.04
CA MET A 196 5.98 -29.45 9.27
C MET A 196 6.38 -30.89 8.95
N LEU A 197 7.59 -31.11 8.43
CA LEU A 197 8.07 -32.43 8.05
C LEU A 197 8.17 -33.38 9.25
N ARG A 198 8.63 -32.89 10.40
CA ARG A 198 8.69 -33.69 11.65
C ARG A 198 7.32 -34.11 12.15
N ASN A 199 6.28 -33.35 11.85
CA ASN A 199 4.90 -33.65 12.22
C ASN A 199 4.14 -34.39 11.10
N GLY A 200 4.83 -34.97 10.11
CA GLY A 200 4.22 -35.83 9.09
C GLY A 200 3.52 -35.10 7.94
N TYR A 201 3.73 -33.79 7.77
CA TYR A 201 3.21 -33.10 6.58
C TYR A 201 3.96 -33.53 5.33
N SER A 202 3.24 -33.63 4.21
CA SER A 202 3.86 -33.95 2.92
C SER A 202 4.78 -32.79 2.47
N PRO A 203 5.93 -33.09 1.84
CA PRO A 203 6.83 -32.06 1.33
C PRO A 203 6.15 -31.08 0.36
N GLU A 204 5.20 -31.55 -0.45
CA GLU A 204 4.49 -30.73 -1.43
C GLU A 204 3.62 -29.67 -0.76
N ILE A 205 2.76 -30.04 0.19
CA ILE A 205 1.90 -29.05 0.85
C ILE A 205 2.72 -28.11 1.73
N ALA A 206 3.75 -28.63 2.41
CA ALA A 206 4.60 -27.82 3.28
C ALA A 206 5.36 -26.75 2.48
N THR A 207 5.97 -27.14 1.36
CA THR A 207 6.72 -26.21 0.52
C THR A 207 5.81 -25.24 -0.23
N GLY A 208 4.67 -25.71 -0.75
CA GLY A 208 3.69 -24.88 -1.44
C GLY A 208 3.13 -23.77 -0.55
N VAL A 209 2.69 -24.11 0.68
CA VAL A 209 2.13 -23.16 1.63
C VAL A 209 3.17 -22.11 2.05
N ILE A 210 4.41 -22.53 2.34
CA ILE A 210 5.48 -21.61 2.74
C ILE A 210 5.82 -20.63 1.61
N ALA A 211 6.01 -21.14 0.39
CA ALA A 211 6.32 -20.29 -0.75
C ALA A 211 5.18 -19.33 -1.08
N ALA A 212 3.93 -19.82 -1.17
CA ALA A 212 2.76 -18.98 -1.45
C ALA A 212 2.58 -17.91 -0.37
N SER A 213 2.63 -18.29 0.90
CA SER A 213 2.42 -17.37 2.02
C SER A 213 3.50 -16.29 2.10
N GLY A 214 4.75 -16.58 1.76
CA GLY A 214 5.82 -15.58 1.76
C GLY A 214 5.67 -14.51 0.68
N THR A 215 4.95 -14.80 -0.41
CA THR A 215 4.68 -13.82 -1.49
C THR A 215 3.55 -12.86 -1.19
N LEU A 216 2.71 -13.13 -0.17
CA LEU A 216 1.62 -12.23 0.23
C LEU A 216 2.10 -10.82 0.58
N GLY A 217 3.38 -10.64 0.91
CA GLY A 217 4.00 -9.33 1.20
C GLY A 217 4.02 -8.37 0.01
N GLN A 218 3.77 -8.86 -1.22
CA GLN A 218 3.65 -8.00 -2.39
C GLN A 218 2.29 -7.30 -2.48
N ILE A 219 1.25 -7.85 -1.87
CA ILE A 219 -0.12 -7.34 -2.00
C ILE A 219 -0.70 -6.83 -0.69
N ILE A 220 -0.39 -7.46 0.46
CA ILE A 220 -0.96 -7.07 1.76
C ILE A 220 -0.26 -5.79 2.26
N PRO A 221 -0.98 -4.67 2.45
CA PRO A 221 -0.39 -3.44 2.96
C PRO A 221 0.09 -3.55 4.43
N PRO A 222 1.12 -2.78 4.84
CA PRO A 222 1.98 -1.93 4.00
C PRO A 222 2.97 -2.74 3.16
N SER A 223 2.92 -2.57 1.84
CA SER A 223 3.74 -3.35 0.89
C SER A 223 4.69 -2.46 0.11
N ILE A 224 5.96 -2.85 0.04
CA ILE A 224 6.99 -2.17 -0.76
C ILE A 224 6.58 -2.11 -2.23
N VAL A 225 6.00 -3.20 -2.76
CA VAL A 225 5.55 -3.27 -4.16
C VAL A 225 4.49 -2.22 -4.44
N ILE A 226 3.47 -2.10 -3.56
CA ILE A 226 2.39 -1.13 -3.73
C ILE A 226 2.86 0.31 -3.50
N VAL A 227 3.81 0.54 -2.59
CA VAL A 227 4.42 1.89 -2.43
C VAL A 227 5.11 2.32 -3.71
N LEU A 228 5.93 1.45 -4.30
CA LEU A 228 6.70 1.77 -5.51
C LEU A 228 5.80 1.88 -6.75
N LEU A 229 4.86 0.95 -6.91
CA LEU A 229 3.85 1.02 -7.97
C LEU A 229 3.00 2.27 -7.81
N GLY A 230 2.61 2.65 -6.60
CA GLY A 230 1.72 3.79 -6.41
C GLY A 230 2.33 5.12 -6.78
N THR A 231 3.60 5.34 -6.45
CA THR A 231 4.33 6.53 -6.90
C THR A 231 4.41 6.58 -8.42
N LEU A 232 4.86 5.49 -9.05
CA LEU A 232 5.07 5.46 -10.50
C LEU A 232 3.76 5.47 -11.29
N ALA A 233 2.75 4.73 -10.84
CA ALA A 233 1.43 4.71 -11.45
C ALA A 233 0.74 6.07 -11.35
N GLY A 234 0.86 6.76 -10.21
CA GLY A 234 0.34 8.12 -10.05
C GLY A 234 0.96 9.10 -11.05
N ASP A 235 2.29 9.09 -11.17
CA ASP A 235 3.02 9.95 -12.12
C ASP A 235 2.67 9.61 -13.58
N LEU A 236 2.64 8.32 -13.92
CA LEU A 236 2.34 7.85 -15.29
C LEU A 236 0.87 8.09 -15.65
N TYR A 237 -0.06 7.93 -14.72
CA TYR A 237 -1.47 8.21 -14.93
C TYR A 237 -1.71 9.71 -15.15
N SER A 238 -1.18 10.56 -14.27
CA SER A 238 -1.29 12.01 -14.40
C SER A 238 -0.75 12.50 -15.74
N SER A 239 0.49 12.09 -16.08
CA SER A 239 1.12 12.50 -17.35
C SER A 239 0.46 11.92 -18.60
N ALA A 240 -0.01 10.67 -18.56
CA ALA A 240 -0.69 10.04 -19.70
C ALA A 240 -2.08 10.64 -19.95
N GLN A 241 -2.84 10.93 -18.89
CA GLN A 241 -4.14 11.58 -19.03
C GLN A 241 -4.00 13.05 -19.46
N GLU A 242 -2.95 13.74 -19.04
CA GLU A 242 -2.65 15.09 -19.55
C GLU A 242 -2.35 15.07 -21.06
N ALA A 243 -1.53 14.11 -21.50
CA ALA A 243 -1.26 13.91 -22.92
C ALA A 243 -2.52 13.56 -23.73
N ARG A 244 -3.40 12.72 -23.18
CA ARG A 244 -4.70 12.38 -23.78
C ARG A 244 -5.60 13.62 -23.89
N ALA A 245 -5.72 14.42 -22.84
CA ALA A 245 -6.53 15.63 -22.83
C ALA A 245 -6.04 16.63 -23.91
N MET A 246 -4.73 16.84 -24.02
CA MET A 246 -4.15 17.70 -25.04
C MET A 246 -4.42 17.18 -26.46
N SER A 247 -4.39 15.85 -26.68
CA SER A 247 -4.66 15.26 -28.01
C SER A 247 -6.09 15.49 -28.50
N VAL A 248 -7.04 15.66 -27.60
CA VAL A 248 -8.44 15.98 -27.92
C VAL A 248 -8.77 17.47 -27.79
N GLY A 249 -7.75 18.33 -27.65
CA GLY A 249 -7.92 19.79 -27.64
C GLY A 249 -8.34 20.40 -26.31
N CYS A 250 -8.33 19.61 -25.23
CA CYS A 250 -8.55 20.10 -23.88
C CYS A 250 -7.24 20.63 -23.27
N GLN A 251 -7.33 21.66 -22.42
CA GLN A 251 -6.15 22.30 -21.83
C GLN A 251 -5.48 21.49 -20.71
N SER A 252 -6.23 20.60 -20.05
CA SER A 252 -5.73 19.78 -18.94
C SER A 252 -6.59 18.54 -18.71
N ALA A 253 -6.03 17.52 -18.07
CA ALA A 253 -6.73 16.31 -17.67
C ALA A 253 -7.90 16.59 -16.74
N LEU A 254 -7.75 17.53 -15.79
CA LEU A 254 -8.84 17.96 -14.91
C LEU A 254 -10.05 18.50 -15.70
N THR A 255 -9.80 19.21 -16.80
CA THR A 255 -10.87 19.73 -17.66
C THR A 255 -11.56 18.60 -18.42
N TYR A 256 -10.79 17.62 -18.90
CA TYR A 256 -11.30 16.51 -19.68
C TYR A 256 -12.04 15.46 -18.84
N LEU A 257 -11.46 15.05 -17.71
CA LEU A 257 -11.99 14.02 -16.81
C LEU A 257 -13.03 14.56 -15.82
N GLY A 258 -13.02 15.87 -15.51
CA GLY A 258 -13.85 16.47 -14.47
C GLY A 258 -13.31 16.28 -13.04
N GLU A 259 -12.34 15.38 -12.87
CA GLU A 259 -11.66 15.11 -11.60
C GLU A 259 -10.13 15.14 -11.75
N PRO A 260 -9.37 15.39 -10.67
CA PRO A 260 -7.92 15.39 -10.73
C PRO A 260 -7.38 14.01 -11.11
N ALA A 261 -6.53 13.94 -12.15
CA ALA A 261 -5.88 12.71 -12.59
C ALA A 261 -4.73 12.29 -11.65
N VAL A 262 -5.06 12.00 -10.39
CA VAL A 262 -4.09 11.67 -9.33
C VAL A 262 -4.43 10.34 -8.67
N VAL A 263 -3.41 9.53 -8.44
CA VAL A 263 -3.53 8.29 -7.67
C VAL A 263 -2.50 8.32 -6.57
N SER A 264 -2.97 8.26 -5.32
CA SER A 264 -2.10 8.25 -4.15
C SER A 264 -1.73 6.82 -3.74
N VAL A 265 -0.57 6.68 -3.08
CA VAL A 265 -0.17 5.40 -2.46
C VAL A 265 -1.20 4.94 -1.42
N GLY A 266 -1.82 5.87 -0.68
CA GLY A 266 -2.86 5.55 0.31
C GLY A 266 -4.11 4.94 -0.32
N THR A 267 -4.57 5.51 -1.44
CA THR A 267 -5.68 4.95 -2.22
C THR A 267 -5.37 3.54 -2.73
N LEU A 268 -4.13 3.30 -3.14
CA LEU A 268 -3.71 1.96 -3.57
C LEU A 268 -3.57 0.97 -2.41
N PHE A 269 -3.22 1.43 -1.21
CA PHE A 269 -3.28 0.59 0.00
C PHE A 269 -4.73 0.19 0.33
N GLN A 270 -5.68 1.13 0.24
CA GLN A 270 -7.11 0.82 0.37
C GLN A 270 -7.53 -0.23 -0.67
N ALA A 271 -7.14 -0.03 -1.94
CA ALA A 271 -7.47 -0.91 -3.06
C ALA A 271 -6.87 -2.32 -2.95
N ALA A 272 -5.65 -2.44 -2.39
CA ALA A 272 -4.95 -3.71 -2.24
C ALA A 272 -5.45 -4.55 -1.04
N LEU A 273 -6.08 -3.93 -0.05
CA LEU A 273 -6.43 -4.57 1.22
C LEU A 273 -7.36 -5.77 1.03
N LEU A 274 -8.47 -5.59 0.32
CA LEU A 274 -9.46 -6.65 0.12
C LEU A 274 -8.93 -7.78 -0.78
N PRO A 275 -8.29 -7.52 -1.94
CA PRO A 275 -7.61 -8.55 -2.74
C PRO A 275 -6.56 -9.34 -1.95
N GLY A 276 -5.75 -8.66 -1.11
CA GLY A 276 -4.74 -9.32 -0.30
C GLY A 276 -5.32 -10.26 0.75
N ILE A 277 -6.36 -9.83 1.47
CA ILE A 277 -7.08 -10.67 2.44
C ILE A 277 -7.78 -11.83 1.72
N LEU A 278 -8.42 -11.58 0.58
CA LEU A 278 -9.07 -12.58 -0.23
C LEU A 278 -8.09 -13.69 -0.65
N LEU A 279 -6.91 -13.34 -1.18
CA LEU A 279 -5.90 -14.33 -1.57
C LEU A 279 -5.39 -15.14 -0.38
N ALA A 280 -5.13 -14.49 0.76
CA ALA A 280 -4.74 -15.19 1.98
C ALA A 280 -5.83 -16.17 2.47
N LEU A 281 -7.10 -15.77 2.40
CA LEU A 281 -8.23 -16.63 2.73
C LEU A 281 -8.33 -17.82 1.78
N LEU A 282 -8.20 -17.60 0.46
CA LEU A 282 -8.23 -18.68 -0.52
C LEU A 282 -7.10 -19.70 -0.30
N TYR A 283 -5.88 -19.24 0.07
CA TYR A 283 -4.78 -20.16 0.42
C TYR A 283 -5.07 -20.96 1.69
N ALA A 284 -5.61 -20.31 2.72
CA ALA A 284 -5.97 -20.98 3.97
C ALA A 284 -7.09 -22.01 3.76
N LEU A 285 -8.13 -21.65 2.99
CA LEU A 285 -9.24 -22.53 2.63
C LEU A 285 -8.76 -23.72 1.80
N TYR A 286 -7.86 -23.52 0.85
CA TYR A 286 -7.25 -24.61 0.10
C TYR A 286 -6.43 -25.53 0.98
N ALA A 287 -5.56 -24.99 1.84
CA ALA A 287 -4.74 -25.79 2.75
C ALA A 287 -5.61 -26.63 3.71
N PHE A 288 -6.68 -26.03 4.25
CA PHE A 288 -7.64 -26.71 5.11
C PHE A 288 -8.45 -27.76 4.35
N GLY A 289 -9.01 -27.43 3.19
CA GLY A 289 -9.76 -28.37 2.35
C GLY A 289 -8.91 -29.55 1.87
N TYR A 290 -7.65 -29.30 1.49
CA TYR A 290 -6.69 -30.35 1.13
C TYR A 290 -6.44 -31.30 2.30
N ALA A 291 -6.33 -30.78 3.53
CA ALA A 291 -6.12 -31.58 4.73
C ALA A 291 -7.36 -32.40 5.12
N LEU A 292 -8.57 -31.87 4.92
CA LEU A 292 -9.81 -32.63 5.12
C LEU A 292 -9.93 -33.80 4.13
N LEU A 293 -9.52 -33.60 2.88
CA LEU A 293 -9.54 -34.64 1.85
C LEU A 293 -8.36 -35.63 1.96
N ASN A 294 -7.22 -35.20 2.50
CA ASN A 294 -6.02 -36.02 2.67
C ASN A 294 -5.44 -35.92 4.09
N PRO A 295 -6.09 -36.51 5.11
CA PRO A 295 -5.66 -36.40 6.51
C PRO A 295 -4.23 -36.92 6.74
N ASP A 296 -3.82 -37.97 6.01
CA ASP A 296 -2.48 -38.57 6.14
C ASP A 296 -1.35 -37.64 5.67
N LYS A 297 -1.65 -36.68 4.79
CA LYS A 297 -0.66 -35.77 4.19
C LYS A 297 -0.56 -34.43 4.93
N ALA A 298 -1.51 -34.13 5.80
CA ALA A 298 -1.57 -32.90 6.59
C ALA A 298 -2.27 -33.17 7.94
N PRO A 299 -1.66 -34.00 8.81
CA PRO A 299 -2.30 -34.43 10.04
C PRO A 299 -2.50 -33.27 11.03
N ALA A 300 -3.45 -33.47 11.95
CA ALA A 300 -3.60 -32.60 13.12
C ALA A 300 -2.39 -32.80 14.05
N VAL A 301 -1.83 -31.69 14.52
CA VAL A 301 -0.66 -31.69 15.41
C VAL A 301 -1.14 -31.21 16.78
N PRO A 302 -1.25 -32.09 17.79
CA PRO A 302 -1.52 -31.67 19.15
C PRO A 302 -0.28 -30.96 19.72
N MET A 303 -0.13 -29.70 19.37
CA MET A 303 0.78 -28.78 20.06
C MET A 303 0.19 -28.54 21.45
N GLY A 304 1.03 -28.61 22.50
CA GLY A 304 0.59 -28.64 23.91
C GLY A 304 -0.46 -27.59 24.32
N SER A 305 -1.14 -27.84 25.43
CA SER A 305 -2.24 -27.00 25.93
C SER A 305 -1.84 -25.52 26.03
N THR A 306 -2.63 -24.64 25.43
CA THR A 306 -2.53 -23.20 25.67
C THR A 306 -2.88 -22.88 27.13
N ASN A 307 -2.22 -21.88 27.75
CA ASN A 307 -2.59 -21.34 29.07
C ASN A 307 -3.94 -20.59 29.08
N ALA A 308 -4.83 -20.88 28.12
CA ALA A 308 -6.14 -20.26 28.02
C ALA A 308 -7.11 -20.96 28.97
N GLU A 309 -7.84 -20.19 29.78
CA GLU A 309 -8.94 -20.72 30.58
C GLU A 309 -10.00 -21.34 29.66
N PRO A 310 -10.61 -22.48 30.04
CA PRO A 310 -11.66 -23.09 29.24
C PRO A 310 -12.88 -22.15 29.16
N VAL A 311 -13.13 -21.61 27.98
CA VAL A 311 -14.29 -20.74 27.70
C VAL A 311 -15.43 -21.58 27.14
N THR A 312 -16.63 -21.45 27.69
CA THR A 312 -17.81 -22.14 27.15
C THR A 312 -18.23 -21.54 25.81
N ARG A 313 -18.90 -22.32 24.95
CA ARG A 313 -19.42 -21.80 23.66
C ARG A 313 -20.31 -20.57 23.84
N GLY A 314 -21.14 -20.55 24.88
CA GLY A 314 -22.01 -19.42 25.20
C GLY A 314 -21.23 -18.16 25.58
N GLU A 315 -20.20 -18.29 26.43
CA GLU A 315 -19.33 -17.17 26.79
C GLU A 315 -18.54 -16.66 25.58
N ALA A 316 -18.00 -17.57 24.75
CA ALA A 316 -17.25 -17.19 23.57
C ALA A 316 -18.13 -16.40 22.58
N LEU A 317 -19.34 -16.90 22.29
CA LEU A 317 -20.30 -16.21 21.43
C LEU A 317 -20.75 -14.86 22.01
N THR A 318 -20.93 -14.79 23.33
CA THR A 318 -21.37 -13.54 23.98
C THR A 318 -20.28 -12.48 23.92
N TRP A 319 -19.07 -12.81 24.38
CA TRP A 319 -18.03 -11.81 24.64
C TRP A 319 -17.11 -11.53 23.45
N PHE A 320 -16.88 -12.49 22.54
CA PHE A 320 -16.04 -12.27 21.36
C PHE A 320 -16.83 -11.91 20.10
N LEU A 321 -18.15 -12.13 20.08
CA LEU A 321 -18.98 -11.86 18.90
C LEU A 321 -20.14 -10.91 19.23
N PHE A 322 -21.11 -11.33 20.04
CA PHE A 322 -22.35 -10.58 20.24
C PHE A 322 -22.13 -9.19 20.85
N VAL A 323 -21.36 -9.08 21.94
CA VAL A 323 -21.08 -7.79 22.58
C VAL A 323 -20.28 -6.84 21.67
N PRO A 324 -19.16 -7.27 21.03
CA PRO A 324 -18.46 -6.43 20.06
C PRO A 324 -19.33 -5.96 18.89
N VAL A 325 -20.11 -6.88 18.29
CA VAL A 325 -21.01 -6.54 17.19
C VAL A 325 -22.11 -5.59 17.66
N ALA A 326 -22.70 -5.82 18.83
CA ALA A 326 -23.72 -4.93 19.39
C ALA A 326 -23.18 -3.52 19.68
N LEU A 327 -21.95 -3.40 20.19
CA LEU A 327 -21.28 -2.10 20.39
C LEU A 327 -21.08 -1.38 19.06
N ILE A 328 -20.49 -2.04 18.06
CA ILE A 328 -20.17 -1.43 16.77
C ILE A 328 -21.45 -1.08 16.01
N VAL A 329 -22.36 -2.05 15.81
CA VAL A 329 -23.62 -1.85 15.09
C VAL A 329 -24.50 -0.86 15.82
N GLY A 330 -24.54 -0.92 17.16
CA GLY A 330 -25.26 0.05 17.98
C GLY A 330 -24.78 1.48 17.72
N THR A 331 -23.47 1.73 17.75
CA THR A 331 -22.94 3.07 17.47
C THR A 331 -23.13 3.51 16.02
N VAL A 332 -23.00 2.60 15.05
CA VAL A 332 -23.29 2.91 13.64
C VAL A 332 -24.77 3.28 13.44
N LEU A 333 -25.69 2.55 14.07
CA LEU A 333 -27.12 2.88 14.06
C LEU A 333 -27.38 4.24 14.72
N LEU A 334 -26.74 4.53 15.85
CA LEU A 334 -26.82 5.84 16.49
C LEU A 334 -26.26 6.96 15.60
N GLY A 335 -25.22 6.67 14.80
CA GLY A 335 -24.70 7.59 13.78
C GLY A 335 -25.71 7.87 12.68
N ASN A 336 -26.35 6.83 12.14
CA ASN A 336 -27.39 6.97 11.12
C ASN A 336 -28.65 7.69 11.64
N LEU A 337 -28.93 7.62 12.94
CA LEU A 337 -30.02 8.33 13.60
C LEU A 337 -29.66 9.77 13.99
N GLY A 338 -28.44 10.24 13.70
CA GLY A 338 -27.96 11.58 14.05
C GLY A 338 -27.67 11.79 15.54
N ILE A 339 -27.65 10.71 16.34
CA ILE A 339 -27.32 10.77 17.78
C ILE A 339 -25.81 10.86 17.98
N VAL A 340 -25.03 10.18 17.12
CA VAL A 340 -23.56 10.26 17.09
C VAL A 340 -23.14 11.06 15.86
N GLY A 341 -22.32 12.09 16.04
CA GLY A 341 -21.90 12.93 14.94
C GLY A 341 -20.88 13.99 15.35
N SER A 342 -20.58 14.90 14.41
CA SER A 342 -19.63 15.97 14.67
C SER A 342 -20.21 16.98 15.67
N GLN A 343 -19.41 17.36 16.66
CA GLN A 343 -19.63 18.51 17.54
C GLN A 343 -18.64 19.64 17.24
N SER A 344 -17.94 19.56 16.10
CA SER A 344 -16.91 20.55 15.75
C SER A 344 -17.54 21.88 15.39
N MET A 345 -17.16 22.91 16.16
CA MET A 345 -17.52 24.30 15.95
C MET A 345 -16.58 25.04 15.00
N VAL A 346 -15.58 24.33 14.44
CA VAL A 346 -14.60 24.94 13.53
C VAL A 346 -15.31 25.27 12.21
N VAL A 347 -15.37 26.57 11.92
CA VAL A 347 -15.83 27.13 10.64
C VAL A 347 -14.63 27.79 9.97
N SER A 348 -14.46 27.56 8.68
CA SER A 348 -13.46 28.26 7.88
C SER A 348 -13.67 29.77 8.01
N SER A 349 -12.60 30.57 8.11
CA SER A 349 -12.71 32.03 8.10
C SER A 349 -13.09 32.60 6.74
N PHE A 350 -13.12 31.73 5.72
CA PHE A 350 -13.54 32.04 4.38
C PHE A 350 -14.81 31.26 4.06
N SER A 351 -15.71 31.87 3.29
CA SER A 351 -16.86 31.17 2.72
C SER A 351 -16.37 30.02 1.85
N ASP A 352 -17.14 28.94 1.81
CA ASP A 352 -16.88 27.89 0.83
C ASP A 352 -16.88 28.50 -0.57
N ILE A 353 -15.95 28.05 -1.42
CA ILE A 353 -15.98 28.39 -2.84
C ILE A 353 -17.32 27.89 -3.37
N GLY A 354 -18.06 28.72 -4.11
CA GLY A 354 -19.33 28.30 -4.68
C GLY A 354 -19.16 27.02 -5.51
N GLU A 355 -20.16 26.13 -5.49
CA GLU A 355 -20.12 24.90 -6.28
C GLU A 355 -19.81 25.26 -7.74
N SER A 356 -18.68 24.75 -8.24
CA SER A 356 -18.39 24.80 -9.68
C SER A 356 -19.28 23.78 -10.39
N ALA A 357 -19.61 24.05 -11.65
CA ALA A 357 -20.26 23.05 -12.48
C ALA A 357 -19.45 21.74 -12.47
N SER A 358 -20.17 20.60 -12.51
CA SER A 358 -19.58 19.27 -12.51
C SER A 358 -18.55 19.05 -13.63
N LEU A 359 -18.71 19.75 -14.75
CA LEU A 359 -17.75 19.81 -15.84
C LEU A 359 -17.49 21.27 -16.23
N ARG A 360 -16.28 21.56 -16.69
CA ARG A 360 -15.95 22.87 -17.27
C ARG A 360 -16.59 23.00 -18.64
N THR A 361 -17.47 23.97 -18.80
CA THR A 361 -18.24 24.19 -20.04
C THR A 361 -17.60 25.22 -20.98
N ASN A 362 -16.69 26.07 -20.47
CA ASN A 362 -15.90 27.00 -21.28
C ASN A 362 -14.65 26.31 -21.86
N VAL A 363 -14.85 25.55 -22.93
CA VAL A 363 -13.80 24.77 -23.61
C VAL A 363 -13.91 24.94 -25.14
N SER A 364 -12.87 24.53 -25.87
CA SER A 364 -12.91 24.52 -27.34
C SER A 364 -13.98 23.57 -27.87
N GLU A 365 -14.50 23.81 -29.08
CA GLU A 365 -15.51 22.92 -29.70
C GLU A 365 -15.03 21.46 -29.80
N MET A 366 -13.74 21.27 -30.07
CA MET A 366 -13.12 19.94 -30.13
C MET A 366 -13.10 19.27 -28.75
N CYS A 367 -12.71 20.00 -27.69
CA CYS A 367 -12.74 19.48 -26.33
C CYS A 367 -14.17 19.20 -25.86
N GLN A 368 -15.14 20.05 -26.21
CA GLN A 368 -16.55 19.82 -25.92
C GLN A 368 -17.03 18.50 -26.52
N ALA A 369 -16.77 18.26 -27.80
CA ALA A 369 -17.16 17.00 -28.46
C ALA A 369 -16.55 15.78 -27.76
N ALA A 370 -15.27 15.85 -27.39
CA ALA A 370 -14.57 14.77 -26.69
C ALA A 370 -15.09 14.55 -25.25
N MET A 371 -15.48 15.62 -24.54
CA MET A 371 -16.09 15.52 -23.21
C MET A 371 -17.50 14.93 -23.27
N ILE A 372 -18.29 15.30 -24.29
CA ILE A 372 -19.61 14.70 -24.53
C ILE A 372 -19.48 13.21 -24.85
N GLU A 373 -18.46 12.82 -25.63
CA GLU A 373 -18.18 11.41 -25.92
C GLU A 373 -17.82 10.62 -24.65
N LEU A 374 -17.02 11.21 -23.76
CA LEU A 374 -16.56 10.56 -22.53
C LEU A 374 -17.66 10.45 -21.45
N HIS A 375 -18.36 11.56 -21.16
CA HIS A 375 -19.31 11.67 -20.04
C HIS A 375 -20.77 11.48 -20.45
N GLY A 376 -21.05 11.55 -21.76
CA GLY A 376 -22.40 11.52 -22.31
C GLY A 376 -23.08 12.89 -22.36
N GLN A 377 -23.96 13.06 -23.34
CA GLN A 377 -24.76 14.28 -23.52
C GLN A 377 -25.53 14.72 -22.26
N PRO A 378 -26.17 13.82 -21.48
CA PRO A 378 -26.93 14.23 -20.29
C PRO A 378 -26.06 14.90 -19.21
N ALA A 379 -24.83 14.42 -19.03
CA ALA A 379 -23.90 15.00 -18.05
C ALA A 379 -23.41 16.38 -18.50
N TRP A 380 -23.14 16.54 -19.80
CA TRP A 380 -22.79 17.84 -20.38
C TRP A 380 -23.93 18.86 -20.23
N ASP A 381 -25.16 18.49 -20.59
CA ASP A 381 -26.33 19.37 -20.49
C ASP A 381 -26.60 19.76 -19.03
N ALA A 382 -26.41 18.83 -18.09
CA ALA A 382 -26.49 19.10 -16.66
C ALA A 382 -25.41 20.10 -16.20
N ALA A 383 -24.16 19.93 -16.64
CA ALA A 383 -23.08 20.87 -16.34
C ALA A 383 -23.34 22.26 -16.94
N VAL A 384 -23.91 22.36 -18.14
CA VAL A 384 -24.33 23.63 -18.75
C VAL A 384 -25.45 24.29 -17.96
N ALA A 385 -26.45 23.52 -17.53
CA ALA A 385 -27.53 24.03 -16.69
C ALA A 385 -27.01 24.50 -15.31
N GLN A 386 -26.08 23.76 -14.71
CA GLN A 386 -25.39 24.14 -13.48
C GLN A 386 -24.59 25.44 -13.68
N GLN A 387 -23.80 25.52 -14.74
CA GLN A 387 -23.02 26.72 -15.06
C GLN A 387 -23.93 27.94 -15.28
N ALA A 388 -25.04 27.77 -16.01
CA ALA A 388 -26.01 28.83 -16.24
C ALA A 388 -26.70 29.28 -14.93
N ALA A 389 -26.99 28.34 -14.02
CA ALA A 389 -27.52 28.64 -12.70
C ALA A 389 -26.49 29.38 -11.83
N ILE A 390 -25.23 28.97 -11.88
CA ILE A 390 -24.10 29.62 -11.19
C ILE A 390 -23.91 31.04 -11.73
N GLU A 391 -23.90 31.23 -13.05
CA GLU A 391 -23.79 32.54 -13.69
C GLU A 391 -24.99 33.45 -13.40
N ALA A 392 -26.21 32.90 -13.42
CA ALA A 392 -27.42 33.62 -13.01
C ALA A 392 -27.39 34.04 -11.53
N ALA A 393 -26.68 33.29 -10.68
CA ALA A 393 -26.42 33.61 -9.28
C ALA A 393 -25.23 34.57 -9.07
N GLY A 394 -24.56 35.03 -10.14
CA GLY A 394 -23.43 35.97 -10.08
C GLY A 394 -22.04 35.35 -10.30
N GLY A 395 -21.96 34.10 -10.76
CA GLY A 395 -20.73 33.35 -10.99
C GLY A 395 -20.31 32.48 -9.80
N VAL A 396 -19.20 31.75 -9.94
CA VAL A 396 -18.60 31.02 -8.80
C VAL A 396 -18.18 32.06 -7.76
N GLN A 397 -18.91 32.12 -6.64
CA GLN A 397 -18.57 33.03 -5.55
C GLN A 397 -17.13 32.74 -5.12
N GLN A 398 -16.28 33.77 -5.24
CA GLN A 398 -14.92 33.68 -4.72
C GLN A 398 -15.01 33.48 -3.21
N SER A 399 -14.09 32.68 -2.67
CA SER A 399 -13.96 32.48 -1.23
C SER A 399 -13.65 33.84 -0.59
N GLU A 400 -14.68 34.50 -0.06
CA GLU A 400 -14.57 35.78 0.63
C GLU A 400 -14.41 35.52 2.12
N ARG A 401 -13.66 36.40 2.79
CA ARG A 401 -13.55 36.31 4.24
C ARG A 401 -14.93 36.59 4.84
N LEU A 402 -15.46 35.64 5.61
CA LEU A 402 -16.76 35.80 6.26
C LEU A 402 -16.75 37.04 7.14
N SER A 403 -17.81 37.86 7.04
CA SER A 403 -18.02 38.93 8.01
C SER A 403 -18.15 38.33 9.41
N PRO A 404 -17.82 39.08 10.48
CA PRO A 404 -17.97 38.58 11.86
C PRO A 404 -19.38 38.05 12.15
N GLU A 405 -20.40 38.67 11.56
CA GLU A 405 -21.81 38.28 11.69
C GLU A 405 -22.12 36.98 10.93
N ALA A 406 -21.60 36.79 9.72
CA ALA A 406 -21.80 35.58 8.94
C ALA A 406 -21.04 34.37 9.52
N LEU A 407 -19.84 34.61 10.08
CA LEU A 407 -19.09 33.60 10.81
C LEU A 407 -19.86 33.15 12.06
N GLN A 408 -20.44 34.09 12.81
CA GLN A 408 -21.26 33.76 13.97
C GLN A 408 -22.53 32.98 13.57
N ALA A 409 -23.21 33.36 12.49
CA ALA A 409 -24.37 32.63 12.00
C ALA A 409 -24.02 31.19 11.56
N ALA A 410 -22.86 30.98 10.94
CA ALA A 410 -22.38 29.65 10.54
C ALA A 410 -21.98 28.79 11.76
N ILE A 411 -21.41 29.41 12.79
CA ILE A 411 -21.16 28.79 14.10
C ILE A 411 -22.51 28.38 14.71
N ASP A 412 -23.47 29.28 14.86
CA ASP A 412 -24.78 29.00 15.45
C ASP A 412 -25.53 27.88 14.71
N ALA A 413 -25.41 27.82 13.37
CA ALA A 413 -25.95 26.72 12.56
C ALA A 413 -25.28 25.37 12.88
N LYS A 414 -23.95 25.34 13.09
CA LYS A 414 -23.25 24.14 13.54
C LYS A 414 -23.59 23.74 14.97
N VAL A 415 -23.81 24.70 15.88
CA VAL A 415 -24.32 24.41 17.24
C VAL A 415 -25.68 23.72 17.14
N ALA A 416 -26.59 24.26 16.34
CA ALA A 416 -27.95 23.74 16.21
C ALA A 416 -28.00 22.34 15.55
N ALA A 417 -27.06 22.05 14.65
CA ALA A 417 -26.94 20.75 13.97
C ALA A 417 -26.02 19.75 14.70
N ALA A 418 -25.43 20.14 15.84
CA ALA A 418 -24.50 19.29 16.57
C ALA A 418 -25.20 18.05 17.13
N ALA A 419 -24.56 16.89 16.94
CA ALA A 419 -25.07 15.64 17.49
C ALA A 419 -24.91 15.60 19.02
N PRO A 420 -25.82 14.92 19.74
CA PRO A 420 -25.70 14.71 21.20
C PRO A 420 -24.41 14.05 21.65
N ILE A 421 -23.85 13.13 20.84
CA ILE A 421 -22.60 12.42 21.14
C ILE A 421 -21.55 12.78 20.09
N GLY A 422 -20.38 13.23 20.55
CA GLY A 422 -19.26 13.52 19.67
C GLY A 422 -18.66 12.26 19.05
N THR A 423 -18.36 12.28 17.74
CA THR A 423 -17.75 11.15 17.03
C THR A 423 -16.47 10.64 17.72
N GLY A 424 -15.60 11.54 18.19
CA GLY A 424 -14.38 11.17 18.91
C GLY A 424 -14.64 10.43 20.22
N THR A 425 -15.61 10.93 21.01
CA THR A 425 -16.04 10.33 22.27
C THR A 425 -16.66 8.96 22.04
N ALA A 426 -17.54 8.83 21.05
CA ALA A 426 -18.18 7.57 20.67
C ALA A 426 -17.13 6.50 20.31
N ILE A 427 -16.16 6.85 19.45
CA ILE A 427 -15.08 5.93 19.05
C ILE A 427 -14.26 5.49 20.28
N LEU A 428 -13.87 6.42 21.15
CA LEU A 428 -13.10 6.11 22.36
C LEU A 428 -13.88 5.14 23.27
N LEU A 429 -15.16 5.39 23.50
CA LEU A 429 -16.02 4.56 24.35
C LEU A 429 -16.24 3.16 23.75
N ILE A 430 -16.36 3.03 22.43
CA ILE A 430 -16.38 1.73 21.75
C ILE A 430 -15.09 0.98 22.04
N PHE A 431 -13.93 1.60 21.83
CA PHE A 431 -12.64 0.93 22.08
C PHE A 431 -12.50 0.47 23.53
N MET A 432 -12.86 1.30 24.50
CA MET A 432 -12.83 0.92 25.92
C MET A 432 -13.82 -0.20 26.23
N GLY A 433 -15.03 -0.14 25.68
CA GLY A 433 -16.04 -1.21 25.80
C GLY A 433 -15.57 -2.54 25.20
N LEU A 434 -14.92 -2.49 24.04
CA LEU A 434 -14.33 -3.67 23.40
C LEU A 434 -13.25 -4.28 24.28
N ILE A 435 -12.33 -3.49 24.85
CA ILE A 435 -11.29 -3.99 25.76
C ILE A 435 -11.92 -4.69 26.98
N LEU A 436 -12.94 -4.08 27.59
CA LEU A 436 -13.63 -4.66 28.75
C LEU A 436 -14.33 -5.98 28.41
N SER A 437 -15.01 -6.04 27.25
CA SER A 437 -15.70 -7.23 26.77
C SER A 437 -14.73 -8.38 26.46
N VAL A 438 -13.63 -8.08 25.75
CA VAL A 438 -12.58 -9.05 25.42
C VAL A 438 -11.89 -9.54 26.69
N ALA A 439 -11.59 -8.65 27.64
CA ALA A 439 -11.00 -9.06 28.91
C ALA A 439 -11.89 -10.03 29.69
N ARG A 440 -13.22 -9.80 29.66
CA ARG A 440 -14.19 -10.71 30.28
C ARG A 440 -14.25 -12.06 29.56
N GLY A 441 -14.20 -12.07 28.23
CA GLY A 441 -14.17 -13.31 27.43
C GLY A 441 -12.88 -14.12 27.59
N VAL A 442 -11.74 -13.44 27.79
CA VAL A 442 -10.42 -14.06 27.94
C VAL A 442 -10.25 -14.75 29.29
N SER A 443 -10.82 -14.17 30.35
CA SER A 443 -10.79 -14.77 31.69
C SER A 443 -12.14 -14.69 32.40
N PRO A 444 -13.07 -15.61 32.09
CA PRO A 444 -14.40 -15.64 32.70
C PRO A 444 -14.37 -15.94 34.21
N SER A 445 -13.34 -16.61 34.73
CA SER A 445 -13.20 -16.88 36.18
C SER A 445 -12.63 -15.72 36.98
N ALA A 446 -12.04 -14.70 36.35
CA ALA A 446 -11.53 -13.54 37.06
C ALA A 446 -12.66 -12.74 37.73
N ASN A 447 -12.34 -12.05 38.84
CA ASN A 447 -13.28 -11.18 39.55
C ASN A 447 -13.86 -10.13 38.59
N PRO A 448 -15.19 -10.13 38.34
CA PRO A 448 -15.79 -9.25 37.33
C PRO A 448 -15.96 -7.81 37.82
N ARG A 449 -15.84 -7.54 39.13
CA ARG A 449 -16.14 -6.22 39.71
C ARG A 449 -15.40 -5.06 39.01
N PRO A 450 -14.08 -5.12 38.75
CA PRO A 450 -13.40 -4.02 38.07
C PRO A 450 -13.89 -3.80 36.63
N LEU A 451 -14.22 -4.87 35.91
CA LEU A 451 -14.75 -4.79 34.55
C LEU A 451 -16.17 -4.18 34.54
N ILE A 452 -16.99 -4.54 35.52
CA ILE A 452 -18.33 -3.95 35.70
C ILE A 452 -18.23 -2.46 36.04
N VAL A 453 -17.32 -2.07 36.93
CA VAL A 453 -17.06 -0.65 37.23
C VAL A 453 -16.64 0.10 35.97
N GLY A 454 -15.79 -0.49 35.13
CA GLY A 454 -15.42 0.06 33.83
C GLY A 454 -16.62 0.21 32.88
N GLY A 455 -17.47 -0.83 32.79
CA GLY A 455 -18.68 -0.80 31.96
C GLY A 455 -19.71 0.23 32.42
N ILE A 456 -19.90 0.37 33.73
CA ILE A 456 -20.70 1.45 34.33
C ILE A 456 -20.08 2.81 33.97
N GLY A 457 -18.76 2.93 34.01
CA GLY A 457 -18.04 4.12 33.56
C GLY A 457 -18.34 4.49 32.10
N VAL A 458 -18.38 3.50 31.18
CA VAL A 458 -18.74 3.73 29.76
C VAL A 458 -20.17 4.27 29.64
N VAL A 459 -21.12 3.68 30.37
CA VAL A 459 -22.52 4.15 30.37
C VAL A 459 -22.64 5.54 30.98
N LEU A 460 -21.94 5.81 32.08
CA LEU A 460 -21.90 7.14 32.69
C LEU A 460 -21.28 8.17 31.75
N ALA A 461 -20.22 7.82 31.02
CA ALA A 461 -19.62 8.71 30.03
C ALA A 461 -20.61 9.07 28.93
N LEU A 462 -21.37 8.10 28.40
CA LEU A 462 -22.44 8.37 27.41
C LEU A 462 -23.52 9.28 27.99
N ILE A 463 -23.95 9.05 29.23
CA ILE A 463 -24.97 9.89 29.88
C ILE A 463 -24.45 11.32 30.09
N VAL A 464 -23.21 11.47 30.54
CA VAL A 464 -22.56 12.78 30.72
C VAL A 464 -22.42 13.49 29.38
N ASP A 465 -22.03 12.79 28.32
CA ASP A 465 -21.91 13.37 26.97
C ASP A 465 -23.27 13.91 26.51
N ILE A 466 -24.32 13.08 26.58
CA ILE A 466 -25.67 13.45 26.13
C ILE A 466 -26.29 14.59 26.96
N ALA A 467 -26.08 14.59 28.28
CA ALA A 467 -26.81 15.46 29.20
C ALA A 467 -26.08 16.75 29.56
N LEU A 468 -24.74 16.74 29.56
CA LEU A 468 -23.92 17.81 30.13
C LEU A 468 -22.89 18.39 29.15
N VAL A 469 -22.52 17.65 28.11
CA VAL A 469 -21.54 18.11 27.11
C VAL A 469 -22.28 18.65 25.90
N GLY A 470 -22.16 19.96 25.68
CA GLY A 470 -22.57 20.62 24.45
C GLY A 470 -21.39 21.01 23.55
N PRO A 471 -21.65 21.41 22.30
CA PRO A 471 -20.61 21.86 21.35
C PRO A 471 -19.85 23.12 21.81
N GLU A 472 -20.40 23.91 22.73
CA GLU A 472 -19.75 25.10 23.32
C GLU A 472 -18.90 24.79 24.57
N THR A 473 -18.86 23.53 25.01
CA THR A 473 -18.13 23.13 26.23
C THR A 473 -16.63 23.28 25.99
N SER A 474 -15.93 24.05 26.83
CA SER A 474 -14.46 24.15 26.73
C SER A 474 -13.79 22.80 26.98
N ALA A 475 -12.61 22.59 26.40
CA ALA A 475 -11.87 21.34 26.58
C ALA A 475 -11.56 21.04 28.05
N GLY A 476 -11.23 22.05 28.86
CA GLY A 476 -11.01 21.89 30.30
C GLY A 476 -12.29 21.48 31.05
N VAL A 477 -13.44 22.07 30.73
CA VAL A 477 -14.72 21.70 31.34
C VAL A 477 -15.14 20.30 30.91
N TYR A 478 -14.97 19.94 29.64
CA TYR A 478 -15.19 18.59 29.13
C TYR A 478 -14.38 17.55 29.91
N VAL A 479 -13.07 17.78 30.07
CA VAL A 479 -12.20 16.89 30.86
C VAL A 479 -12.64 16.80 32.32
N ALA A 480 -13.07 17.91 32.92
CA ALA A 480 -13.56 17.91 34.30
C ALA A 480 -14.86 17.10 34.45
N MET A 481 -15.83 17.27 33.54
CA MET A 481 -17.09 16.51 33.54
C MET A 481 -16.86 15.02 33.27
N MET A 482 -15.94 14.70 32.36
CA MET A 482 -15.60 13.32 32.00
C MET A 482 -14.65 12.65 33.00
N PHE A 483 -14.11 13.37 33.99
CA PHE A 483 -13.09 12.84 34.91
C PHE A 483 -13.56 11.59 35.67
N LEU A 484 -14.73 11.65 36.32
CA LEU A 484 -15.27 10.52 37.09
C LEU A 484 -15.60 9.30 36.19
N PRO A 485 -16.32 9.45 35.07
CA PRO A 485 -16.49 8.37 34.11
C PRO A 485 -15.16 7.82 33.60
N ALA A 486 -14.21 8.68 33.24
CA ALA A 486 -12.90 8.28 32.73
C ALA A 486 -12.10 7.48 33.76
N VAL A 487 -12.10 7.87 35.03
CA VAL A 487 -11.43 7.11 36.11
C VAL A 487 -12.05 5.73 36.27
N ALA A 488 -13.38 5.62 36.25
CA ALA A 488 -14.07 4.32 36.33
C ALA A 488 -13.73 3.43 35.13
N ILE A 489 -13.76 3.98 33.92
CA ILE A 489 -13.36 3.29 32.68
C ILE A 489 -11.90 2.83 32.77
N LEU A 490 -10.97 3.73 33.10
CA LEU A 490 -9.55 3.43 33.19
C LEU A 490 -9.25 2.37 34.24
N TYR A 491 -9.92 2.38 35.39
CA TYR A 491 -9.79 1.34 36.39
C TYR A 491 -10.16 -0.04 35.84
N GLY A 492 -11.29 -0.15 35.12
CA GLY A 492 -11.71 -1.39 34.49
C GLY A 492 -10.79 -1.80 33.34
N VAL A 493 -10.37 -0.85 32.50
CA VAL A 493 -9.52 -1.08 31.33
C VAL A 493 -8.12 -1.53 31.75
N VAL A 494 -7.49 -0.90 32.74
CA VAL A 494 -6.17 -1.31 33.25
C VAL A 494 -6.21 -2.74 33.79
N PHE A 495 -7.27 -3.08 34.54
CA PHE A 495 -7.49 -4.45 34.99
C PHE A 495 -7.70 -5.41 33.81
N GLY A 496 -8.53 -5.03 32.85
CA GLY A 496 -8.83 -5.84 31.66
C GLY A 496 -7.61 -6.09 30.78
N VAL A 497 -6.81 -5.07 30.51
CA VAL A 497 -5.53 -5.18 29.77
C VAL A 497 -4.57 -6.12 30.51
N THR A 498 -4.54 -6.08 31.84
CA THR A 498 -3.71 -7.00 32.63
C THR A 498 -4.16 -8.46 32.49
N LEU A 499 -5.47 -8.72 32.41
CA LEU A 499 -6.00 -10.05 32.12
C LEU A 499 -5.64 -10.49 30.70
N CYS A 500 -5.86 -9.63 29.71
CA CYS A 500 -5.51 -9.88 28.32
C CYS A 500 -4.01 -10.17 28.14
N ALA A 501 -3.12 -9.47 28.86
CA ALA A 501 -1.68 -9.67 28.79
C ALA A 501 -1.20 -11.01 29.38
N LYS A 502 -2.02 -11.69 30.20
CA LYS A 502 -1.75 -13.05 30.67
C LYS A 502 -2.03 -14.09 29.58
N ASN A 503 -2.98 -13.79 28.68
CA ASN A 503 -3.28 -14.67 27.55
C ASN A 503 -2.15 -14.61 26.51
N GLU A 504 -1.58 -15.76 26.19
CA GLU A 504 -0.44 -15.87 25.29
C GLU A 504 -0.76 -15.42 23.87
N LEU A 505 -1.95 -15.76 23.36
CA LEU A 505 -2.41 -15.34 22.03
C LEU A 505 -2.42 -13.82 21.92
N ILE A 506 -3.10 -13.15 22.86
CA ILE A 506 -3.23 -11.69 22.82
C ILE A 506 -1.87 -11.04 22.99
N ARG A 507 -1.05 -11.53 23.93
CA ARG A 507 0.27 -10.98 24.20
C ARG A 507 1.21 -11.04 22.99
N VAL A 508 1.12 -12.08 22.17
CA VAL A 508 2.02 -12.30 21.02
C VAL A 508 1.49 -11.65 19.75
N VAL A 509 0.19 -11.74 19.50
CA VAL A 509 -0.44 -11.37 18.21
C VAL A 509 -0.86 -9.90 18.17
N PHE A 510 -1.37 -9.40 19.28
CA PHE A 510 -2.00 -8.09 19.32
C PHE A 510 -1.02 -6.92 19.16
N PRO A 511 0.21 -6.93 19.72
CA PRO A 511 1.11 -5.79 19.57
C PRO A 511 1.54 -5.51 18.11
N PRO A 512 1.96 -6.50 17.31
CA PRO A 512 2.22 -6.28 15.87
C PRO A 512 0.97 -5.86 15.10
N LEU A 513 -0.21 -6.39 15.46
CA LEU A 513 -1.48 -6.01 14.84
C LEU A 513 -1.81 -4.54 15.10
N ILE A 514 -1.68 -4.06 16.35
CA ILE A 514 -1.87 -2.65 16.69
C ILE A 514 -0.92 -1.78 15.88
N LEU A 515 0.34 -2.20 15.74
CA LEU A 515 1.32 -1.45 14.96
C LEU A 515 0.91 -1.35 13.48
N ILE A 516 0.50 -2.46 12.86
CA ILE A 516 0.01 -2.48 11.48
C ILE A 516 -1.24 -1.60 11.33
N VAL A 517 -2.19 -1.69 12.27
CA VAL A 517 -3.41 -0.86 12.27
C VAL A 517 -3.09 0.62 12.49
N ALA A 518 -2.12 0.95 13.33
CA ALA A 518 -1.71 2.34 13.55
C ALA A 518 -1.06 2.94 12.29
N VAL A 519 -0.17 2.18 11.66
CA VAL A 519 0.48 2.57 10.40
C VAL A 519 -0.57 2.70 9.30
N LEU A 520 -1.35 1.65 9.03
CA LEU A 520 -2.35 1.66 7.97
C LEU A 520 -3.43 2.69 8.27
N GLY A 521 -3.97 2.75 9.49
CA GLY A 521 -4.97 3.73 9.89
C GLY A 521 -4.51 5.18 9.68
N SER A 522 -3.23 5.48 9.95
CA SER A 522 -2.67 6.81 9.68
C SER A 522 -2.59 7.17 8.19
N ILE A 523 -2.41 6.16 7.32
CA ILE A 523 -2.38 6.32 5.86
C ILE A 523 -3.79 6.35 5.27
N LEU A 524 -4.61 5.34 5.60
CA LEU A 524 -5.97 5.16 5.09
C LEU A 524 -6.92 6.24 5.58
N GLY A 525 -6.67 6.82 6.77
CA GLY A 525 -7.44 7.92 7.33
C GLY A 525 -6.94 9.31 6.91
N GLY A 526 -6.00 9.40 5.95
CA GLY A 526 -5.46 10.68 5.46
C GLY A 526 -4.70 11.51 6.51
N ILE A 527 -4.39 10.94 7.68
CA ILE A 527 -3.75 11.65 8.79
C ILE A 527 -2.30 11.98 8.45
N THR A 528 -1.58 11.04 7.85
CA THR A 528 -0.17 11.20 7.48
C THR A 528 0.16 10.52 6.17
N ASN A 529 1.13 11.09 5.44
CA ASN A 529 1.74 10.45 4.28
C ASN A 529 2.42 9.11 4.64
N PRO A 530 2.72 8.25 3.65
CA PRO A 530 3.37 6.96 3.89
C PRO A 530 4.69 7.04 4.66
N THR A 531 5.47 8.12 4.52
CA THR A 531 6.80 8.24 5.15
C THR A 531 6.72 8.44 6.67
N PRO A 532 5.96 9.42 7.21
CA PRO A 532 5.72 9.49 8.66
C PRO A 532 5.06 8.23 9.23
N ALA A 533 4.10 7.63 8.50
CA ALA A 533 3.46 6.39 8.91
C ALA A 533 4.47 5.22 9.01
N ALA A 534 5.37 5.09 8.03
CA ALA A 534 6.44 4.09 8.06
C ALA A 534 7.41 4.33 9.22
N ALA A 535 7.73 5.60 9.53
CA ALA A 535 8.56 5.95 10.69
C ALA A 535 7.88 5.58 12.03
N LEU A 536 6.57 5.79 12.16
CA LEU A 536 5.77 5.30 13.30
C LEU A 536 5.87 3.77 13.41
N GLY A 537 5.77 3.07 12.28
CA GLY A 537 5.97 1.63 12.17
C GLY A 537 7.34 1.16 12.66
N ALA A 538 8.41 1.74 12.11
CA ALA A 538 9.79 1.42 12.49
C ALA A 538 10.07 1.70 13.98
N GLY A 539 9.64 2.87 14.48
CA GLY A 539 9.77 3.25 15.89
C GLY A 539 9.01 2.30 16.82
N GLY A 540 7.77 1.95 16.46
CA GLY A 540 6.96 0.98 17.19
C GLY A 540 7.57 -0.42 17.20
N ALA A 541 8.11 -0.89 16.06
CA ALA A 541 8.80 -2.18 16.00
C ALA A 541 10.07 -2.20 16.86
N ILE A 542 10.85 -1.11 16.88
CA ILE A 542 12.00 -0.95 17.77
C ILE A 542 11.58 -1.03 19.24
N MET A 543 10.50 -0.33 19.62
CA MET A 543 9.97 -0.38 20.98
C MET A 543 9.45 -1.78 21.35
N LEU A 544 8.73 -2.46 20.46
CA LEU A 544 8.26 -3.84 20.66
C LEU A 544 9.41 -4.83 20.81
N ALA A 545 10.43 -4.72 19.95
CA ALA A 545 11.63 -5.55 20.04
C ALA A 545 12.37 -5.32 21.37
N ALA A 546 12.50 -4.06 21.81
CA ALA A 546 13.12 -3.72 23.09
C ALA A 546 12.30 -4.25 24.28
N TYR A 547 10.97 -4.10 24.23
CA TYR A 547 10.05 -4.65 25.24
C TYR A 547 10.27 -6.15 25.43
N ARG A 548 10.29 -6.90 24.33
CA ARG A 548 10.55 -8.34 24.37
C ARG A 548 11.94 -8.63 24.93
N LYS A 549 12.96 -7.96 24.42
CA LYS A 549 14.36 -8.22 24.82
C LYS A 549 14.61 -7.97 26.30
N LEU A 550 13.96 -6.95 26.88
CA LEU A 550 14.01 -6.68 28.32
C LEU A 550 13.40 -7.85 29.12
N ARG A 551 12.27 -8.39 28.68
CA ARG A 551 11.65 -9.57 29.32
C ARG A 551 12.52 -10.82 29.20
N ASP A 552 13.14 -11.05 28.05
CA ASP A 552 14.07 -12.17 27.83
C ASP A 552 15.33 -12.07 28.72
N THR A 553 15.67 -10.86 29.19
CA THR A 553 16.83 -10.59 30.07
C THR A 553 16.45 -10.33 31.53
N ASP A 554 15.19 -10.64 31.90
CA ASP A 554 14.61 -10.42 33.24
C ASP A 554 14.73 -8.96 33.74
N ARG A 555 14.77 -8.02 32.80
CA ARG A 555 14.77 -6.58 33.07
C ARG A 555 13.36 -6.01 32.95
N SER A 556 13.06 -5.01 33.77
CA SER A 556 11.76 -4.33 33.78
C SER A 556 11.49 -3.62 32.45
N PRO A 557 10.41 -3.95 31.72
CA PRO A 557 10.03 -3.27 30.48
C PRO A 557 9.23 -1.97 30.74
N LYS A 558 9.15 -1.49 31.98
CA LYS A 558 8.31 -0.35 32.38
C LYS A 558 8.57 0.90 31.56
N VAL A 559 9.84 1.21 31.24
CA VAL A 559 10.19 2.39 30.43
C VAL A 559 9.45 2.36 29.09
N ILE A 560 9.43 1.21 28.41
CA ILE A 560 8.76 1.08 27.11
C ILE A 560 7.24 1.23 27.23
N ILE A 561 6.64 0.68 28.29
CA ILE A 561 5.21 0.79 28.55
C ILE A 561 4.83 2.25 28.79
N TRP A 562 5.57 2.96 29.66
CA TRP A 562 5.35 4.37 29.93
C TRP A 562 5.58 5.25 28.71
N SER A 563 6.54 4.92 27.85
CA SER A 563 6.77 5.66 26.61
C SER A 563 5.67 5.45 25.59
N THR A 564 5.13 4.23 25.51
CA THR A 564 3.93 3.96 24.69
C THR A 564 2.73 4.73 25.22
N LEU A 565 2.54 4.76 26.54
CA LEU A 565 1.49 5.56 27.19
C LEU A 565 1.68 7.06 26.93
N ALA A 566 2.92 7.55 26.97
CA ALA A 566 3.24 8.94 26.68
C ALA A 566 2.89 9.34 25.24
N ILE A 567 3.09 8.45 24.26
CA ILE A 567 2.63 8.68 22.87
C ILE A 567 1.10 8.83 22.85
N ILE A 568 0.36 7.94 23.52
CA ILE A 568 -1.11 8.01 23.59
C ILE A 568 -1.55 9.33 24.25
N ILE A 569 -0.93 9.72 25.36
CA ILE A 569 -1.22 11.00 26.03
C ILE A 569 -0.94 12.18 25.10
N CYS A 570 0.18 12.17 24.38
CA CYS A 570 0.53 13.23 23.44
C CYS A 570 -0.51 13.37 22.33
N ILE A 571 -0.98 12.25 21.76
CA ILE A 571 -2.03 12.24 20.73
C ILE A 571 -3.36 12.74 21.31
N LEU A 572 -3.79 12.22 22.47
CA LEU A 572 -5.04 12.63 23.09
C LEU A 572 -5.05 14.12 23.44
N VAL A 573 -3.97 14.64 24.00
CA VAL A 573 -3.87 16.07 24.32
C VAL A 573 -3.83 16.92 23.05
N GLY A 574 -3.09 16.50 22.02
CA GLY A 574 -3.01 17.23 20.75
C GLY A 574 -4.30 17.23 19.93
N VAL A 575 -5.16 16.23 20.09
CA VAL A 575 -6.49 16.18 19.44
C VAL A 575 -7.53 17.01 20.17
N ASN A 576 -7.46 17.10 21.51
CA ASN A 576 -8.51 17.74 22.32
C ASN A 576 -8.18 19.20 22.69
N PHE A 577 -6.91 19.62 22.67
CA PHE A 577 -6.49 20.96 23.07
C PHE A 577 -5.69 21.65 21.97
N ASP A 578 -5.89 22.97 21.82
CA ASP A 578 -5.05 23.79 20.96
C ASP A 578 -3.67 23.99 21.60
N LEU A 579 -2.63 23.47 20.94
CA LEU A 579 -1.24 23.54 21.40
C LEU A 579 -0.47 24.75 20.85
N ARG A 580 -1.13 25.63 20.08
CA ARG A 580 -0.49 26.81 19.48
C ARG A 580 -0.32 27.92 20.52
N ILE A 581 0.89 28.01 21.08
CA ILE A 581 1.24 28.99 22.13
C ILE A 581 1.78 30.34 21.63
N ASN A 582 1.98 30.50 20.31
CA ASN A 582 2.52 31.73 19.71
C ASN A 582 1.41 32.71 19.27
N GLN A 583 0.34 32.83 20.06
CA GLN A 583 -0.77 33.74 19.80
C GLN A 583 -0.87 34.77 20.92
N ASP A 584 -1.48 35.94 20.66
CA ASP A 584 -1.51 37.04 21.64
C ASP A 584 -2.40 36.74 22.86
N ASP A 585 -3.44 35.91 22.70
CA ASP A 585 -4.38 35.49 23.77
C ASP A 585 -4.43 33.97 23.90
N VAL A 586 -3.47 33.37 24.62
CA VAL A 586 -3.43 31.92 24.89
C VAL A 586 -4.06 31.61 26.24
N SER A 587 -5.07 30.74 26.26
CA SER A 587 -5.74 30.30 27.49
C SER A 587 -4.79 29.55 28.43
N PHE A 588 -5.08 29.59 29.74
CA PHE A 588 -4.34 28.79 30.74
C PHE A 588 -4.43 27.28 30.44
N GLU A 589 -5.59 26.80 29.95
CA GLU A 589 -5.80 25.41 29.57
C GLU A 589 -4.85 24.98 28.45
N SER A 590 -4.70 25.81 27.41
CA SER A 590 -3.77 25.58 26.30
C SER A 590 -2.32 25.50 26.75
N TRP A 591 -1.91 26.33 27.72
CA TRP A 591 -0.56 26.25 28.30
C TRP A 591 -0.33 24.94 29.06
N VAL A 592 -1.28 24.52 29.90
CA VAL A 592 -1.19 23.25 30.63
C VAL A 592 -1.14 22.08 29.65
N ALA A 593 -2.02 22.07 28.64
CA ALA A 593 -2.03 21.06 27.59
C ALA A 593 -0.69 21.00 26.83
N PHE A 594 -0.13 22.15 26.46
CA PHE A 594 1.19 22.23 25.84
C PHE A 594 2.27 21.59 26.71
N PHE A 595 2.37 21.92 28.00
CA PHE A 595 3.39 21.33 28.87
C PHE A 595 3.20 19.82 29.07
N VAL A 596 1.96 19.34 29.18
CA VAL A 596 1.66 17.90 29.29
C VAL A 596 2.05 17.18 28.00
N ALA A 597 1.64 17.69 26.84
CA ALA A 597 1.98 17.13 25.54
C ALA A 597 3.50 17.15 25.30
N TYR A 598 4.17 18.26 25.61
CA TYR A 598 5.62 18.39 25.47
C TYR A 598 6.38 17.44 26.39
N GLY A 599 5.98 17.32 27.66
CA GLY A 599 6.56 16.36 28.60
C GLY A 599 6.37 14.91 28.16
N ALA A 600 5.17 14.58 27.66
CA ALA A 600 4.87 13.27 27.10
C ALA A 600 5.71 12.97 25.84
N TYR A 601 5.84 13.95 24.94
CA TYR A 601 6.69 13.87 23.75
C TYR A 601 8.17 13.63 24.10
N MET A 602 8.71 14.38 25.06
CA MET A 602 10.08 14.19 25.55
C MET A 602 10.30 12.79 26.16
N TYR A 603 9.32 12.28 26.93
CA TYR A 603 9.39 10.94 27.50
C TYR A 603 9.26 9.83 26.45
N ALA A 604 8.44 10.04 25.42
CA ALA A 604 8.34 9.13 24.29
C ALA A 604 9.66 9.07 23.50
N LEU A 605 10.28 10.23 23.23
CA LEU A 605 11.59 10.32 22.58
C LEU A 605 12.68 9.62 23.40
N PHE A 606 12.71 9.86 24.71
CA PHE A 606 13.60 9.15 25.62
C PHE A 606 13.40 7.63 25.55
N GLY A 607 12.15 7.17 25.52
CA GLY A 607 11.80 5.75 25.38
C GLY A 607 12.30 5.11 24.09
N LEU A 608 12.18 5.83 22.98
CA LEU A 608 12.68 5.37 21.68
C LEU A 608 14.21 5.27 21.69
N LEU A 609 14.90 6.31 22.19
CA LEU A 609 16.36 6.28 22.31
C LEU A 609 16.84 5.18 23.27
N PHE A 610 16.14 4.98 24.39
CA PHE A 610 16.38 3.88 25.31
C PHE A 610 16.18 2.52 24.63
N SER A 611 15.15 2.37 23.80
CA SER A 611 14.91 1.15 23.01
C SER A 611 16.06 0.88 22.06
N CYS A 612 16.53 1.90 21.33
CA CYS A 612 17.70 1.80 20.47
C CYS A 612 18.94 1.38 21.26
N TRP A 613 19.18 1.98 22.44
CA TRP A 613 20.31 1.62 23.30
C TRP A 613 20.24 0.15 23.76
N ILE A 614 19.08 -0.33 24.20
CA ILE A 614 18.90 -1.72 24.62
C ILE A 614 19.10 -2.69 23.44
N LEU A 615 18.58 -2.39 22.26
CA LEU A 615 18.76 -3.23 21.09
C LEU A 615 20.19 -3.20 20.56
N PHE A 616 20.88 -2.07 20.66
CA PHE A 616 22.29 -1.94 20.31
C PHE A 616 23.19 -2.76 21.25
N THR A 617 23.06 -2.54 22.55
CA THR A 617 23.86 -3.24 23.57
C THR A 617 23.58 -4.75 23.60
N SER A 618 22.39 -5.17 23.16
CA SER A 618 22.03 -6.59 23.07
C SER A 618 22.32 -7.24 21.72
N GLY A 619 22.92 -6.52 20.77
CA GLY A 619 23.37 -7.04 19.47
C GLY A 619 22.26 -7.26 18.44
N VAL A 620 21.05 -6.76 18.67
CA VAL A 620 19.90 -6.91 17.75
C VAL A 620 19.87 -5.77 16.73
N LEU A 621 20.19 -4.54 17.14
CA LEU A 621 20.08 -3.37 16.26
C LEU A 621 21.13 -3.38 15.13
N THR A 622 22.34 -3.87 15.38
CA THR A 622 23.42 -3.88 14.38
C THR A 622 23.07 -4.73 13.15
N PRO A 623 22.58 -5.99 13.29
CA PRO A 623 22.02 -6.75 12.17
C PRO A 623 20.85 -6.05 11.48
N VAL A 624 19.93 -5.45 12.26
CA VAL A 624 18.76 -4.75 11.70
C VAL A 624 19.20 -3.62 10.76
N VAL A 625 20.09 -2.74 11.23
CA VAL A 625 20.59 -1.61 10.43
C VAL A 625 21.38 -2.11 9.22
N ARG A 626 22.20 -3.15 9.37
CA ARG A 626 22.99 -3.70 8.26
C ARG A 626 22.12 -4.31 7.16
N GLU A 627 21.15 -5.14 7.53
CA GLU A 627 20.23 -5.74 6.55
C GLU A 627 19.33 -4.69 5.91
N THR A 628 18.84 -3.71 6.69
CA THR A 628 18.08 -2.56 6.16
C THR A 628 18.92 -1.80 5.13
N ALA A 629 20.15 -1.44 5.47
CA ALA A 629 21.06 -0.73 4.57
C ALA A 629 21.37 -1.54 3.30
N LYS A 630 21.51 -2.87 3.41
CA LYS A 630 21.75 -3.76 2.28
C LYS A 630 20.55 -3.79 1.31
N VAL A 631 19.34 -3.97 1.83
CA VAL A 631 18.11 -3.99 1.02
C VAL A 631 17.88 -2.63 0.37
N THR A 632 17.99 -1.54 1.13
CA THR A 632 17.81 -0.20 0.57
C THR A 632 18.88 0.13 -0.46
N SER A 633 20.16 -0.18 -0.21
CA SER A 633 21.23 0.05 -1.19
C SER A 633 21.01 -0.73 -2.50
N MET A 634 20.48 -1.95 -2.41
CA MET A 634 20.09 -2.73 -3.59
C MET A 634 18.99 -2.01 -4.39
N VAL A 635 17.92 -1.56 -3.74
CA VAL A 635 16.82 -0.81 -4.40
C VAL A 635 17.34 0.46 -5.08
N PHE A 636 18.16 1.26 -4.38
CA PHE A 636 18.74 2.49 -4.92
C PHE A 636 19.67 2.23 -6.10
N THR A 637 20.49 1.18 -6.04
CA THR A 637 21.41 0.84 -7.12
C THR A 637 20.65 0.34 -8.36
N ILE A 638 19.58 -0.46 -8.16
CA ILE A 638 18.67 -0.87 -9.24
C ILE A 638 18.03 0.35 -9.89
N LEU A 639 17.55 1.29 -9.08
CA LEU A 639 16.95 2.53 -9.57
C LEU A 639 17.93 3.33 -10.44
N ILE A 640 19.17 3.52 -9.99
CA ILE A 640 20.23 4.21 -10.76
C ILE A 640 20.52 3.46 -12.06
N GLY A 641 20.74 2.14 -11.99
CA GLY A 641 20.99 1.30 -13.16
C GLY A 641 19.85 1.34 -14.17
N SER A 642 18.60 1.33 -13.70
CA SER A 642 17.42 1.41 -14.57
C SER A 642 17.33 2.74 -15.32
N GLN A 643 17.80 3.86 -14.74
CA GLN A 643 17.81 5.14 -15.45
C GLN A 643 18.80 5.14 -16.62
N LEU A 644 19.98 4.53 -16.45
CA LEU A 644 20.95 4.30 -17.54
C LEU A 644 20.31 3.51 -18.68
N LEU A 645 19.77 2.33 -18.35
CA LEU A 645 19.17 1.43 -19.33
C LEU A 645 17.99 2.10 -20.05
N ASN A 646 17.11 2.78 -19.31
CA ASN A 646 15.95 3.46 -19.87
C ASN A 646 16.36 4.57 -20.85
N LEU A 647 17.37 5.37 -20.52
CA LEU A 647 17.90 6.39 -21.45
C LEU A 647 18.48 5.75 -22.72
N VAL A 648 19.15 4.61 -22.61
CA VAL A 648 19.65 3.88 -23.78
C VAL A 648 18.50 3.43 -24.67
N VAL A 649 17.44 2.85 -24.10
CA VAL A 649 16.24 2.42 -24.86
C VAL A 649 15.55 3.61 -25.54
N ILE A 650 15.43 4.74 -24.85
CA ILE A 650 14.93 5.99 -25.44
C ILE A 650 15.85 6.47 -26.57
N SER A 651 17.16 6.25 -26.46
CA SER A 651 18.10 6.88 -27.37
C SER A 651 18.04 6.41 -28.80
N PHE A 652 17.69 5.14 -29.00
CA PHE A 652 17.50 4.56 -30.32
C PHE A 652 16.01 4.41 -30.70
N GLY A 653 15.08 5.00 -29.93
CA GLY A 653 13.64 4.97 -30.24
C GLY A 653 12.89 3.71 -29.78
N GLY A 654 13.51 2.83 -28.98
CA GLY A 654 12.90 1.57 -28.53
C GLY A 654 11.62 1.74 -27.71
N GLU A 655 11.55 2.76 -26.84
CA GLU A 655 10.34 3.05 -26.05
C GLU A 655 9.15 3.39 -26.97
N HIS A 656 9.37 4.32 -27.91
CA HIS A 656 8.32 4.76 -28.83
C HIS A 656 7.86 3.60 -29.73
N TYR A 657 8.79 2.75 -30.17
CA TYR A 657 8.48 1.56 -30.96
C TYR A 657 7.53 0.61 -30.22
N ILE A 658 7.83 0.29 -28.96
CA ILE A 658 6.97 -0.58 -28.12
C ILE A 658 5.60 0.09 -27.89
N GLN A 659 5.58 1.39 -27.59
CA GLN A 659 4.33 2.12 -27.38
C GLN A 659 3.46 2.18 -28.64
N GLN A 660 4.06 2.41 -29.82
CA GLN A 660 3.36 2.40 -31.10
C GLN A 660 2.82 1.01 -31.43
N PHE A 661 3.58 -0.05 -31.15
CA PHE A 661 3.11 -1.43 -31.30
C PHE A 661 1.88 -1.69 -30.42
N LEU A 662 1.94 -1.34 -29.13
CA LEU A 662 0.82 -1.53 -28.21
C LEU A 662 -0.39 -0.65 -28.58
N LYS A 663 -0.19 0.59 -29.01
CA LYS A 663 -1.25 1.50 -29.47
C LYS A 663 -1.84 1.13 -30.84
N SER A 664 -1.24 0.19 -31.56
CA SER A 664 -1.77 -0.27 -32.85
C SER A 664 -2.99 -1.17 -32.72
N PHE A 665 -3.22 -1.73 -31.53
CA PHE A 665 -4.42 -2.51 -31.24
C PHE A 665 -5.57 -1.57 -30.85
N ASP A 666 -6.69 -1.65 -31.56
CA ASP A 666 -7.86 -0.79 -31.28
C ASP A 666 -8.58 -1.14 -29.96
N ASN A 667 -8.36 -2.34 -29.43
CA ASN A 667 -9.03 -2.82 -28.21
C ASN A 667 -8.09 -2.71 -26.99
N GLU A 668 -8.43 -1.80 -26.06
CA GLU A 668 -7.70 -1.57 -24.81
C GLU A 668 -7.55 -2.84 -23.96
N VAL A 669 -8.54 -3.73 -23.95
CA VAL A 669 -8.49 -5.02 -23.22
C VAL A 669 -7.40 -5.92 -23.81
N THR A 670 -7.26 -5.95 -25.13
CA THR A 670 -6.21 -6.74 -25.79
C THR A 670 -4.83 -6.22 -25.41
N VAL A 671 -4.65 -4.89 -25.41
CA VAL A 671 -3.39 -4.25 -24.99
C VAL A 671 -3.07 -4.60 -23.54
N PHE A 672 -4.06 -4.46 -22.65
CA PHE A 672 -3.92 -4.78 -21.24
C PHE A 672 -3.51 -6.26 -21.04
N LEU A 673 -4.16 -7.21 -21.71
CA LEU A 673 -3.83 -8.63 -21.62
C LEU A 673 -2.43 -8.94 -22.18
N ILE A 674 -2.02 -8.30 -23.27
CA ILE A 674 -0.66 -8.43 -23.82
C ILE A 674 0.36 -7.95 -22.79
N VAL A 675 0.15 -6.77 -22.20
CA VAL A 675 1.08 -6.25 -21.19
C VAL A 675 1.11 -7.15 -19.96
N MET A 676 -0.04 -7.63 -19.49
CA MET A 676 -0.11 -8.58 -18.37
C MET A 676 0.66 -9.87 -18.67
N LEU A 677 0.54 -10.42 -19.88
CA LEU A 677 1.32 -11.58 -20.30
C LEU A 677 2.83 -11.29 -20.36
N VAL A 678 3.22 -10.13 -20.88
CA VAL A 678 4.64 -9.72 -20.94
C VAL A 678 5.21 -9.55 -19.53
N LEU A 679 4.51 -8.85 -18.64
CA LEU A 679 4.92 -8.68 -17.24
C LEU A 679 5.02 -10.03 -16.52
N PHE A 680 4.11 -10.95 -16.80
CA PHE A 680 4.12 -12.30 -16.26
C PHE A 680 5.34 -13.11 -16.74
N ILE A 681 5.66 -13.07 -18.04
CA ILE A 681 6.83 -13.78 -18.58
C ILE A 681 8.13 -13.15 -18.08
N LEU A 682 8.21 -11.82 -18.04
CA LEU A 682 9.41 -11.11 -17.58
C LEU A 682 9.70 -11.37 -16.10
N GLY A 683 8.67 -11.51 -15.27
CA GLY A 683 8.85 -11.80 -13.84
C GLY A 683 9.38 -13.20 -13.54
N PHE A 684 9.55 -14.06 -14.54
CA PHE A 684 10.28 -15.31 -14.39
C PHE A 684 11.78 -15.07 -14.22
N VAL A 685 12.30 -13.97 -14.78
CA VAL A 685 13.73 -13.73 -14.84
C VAL A 685 14.12 -12.43 -14.13
N LEU A 686 13.20 -11.47 -14.07
CA LEU A 686 13.37 -10.19 -13.39
C LEU A 686 12.60 -10.19 -12.06
N ASP A 687 13.18 -9.60 -11.03
CA ASP A 687 12.46 -9.34 -9.78
C ASP A 687 11.50 -8.13 -9.99
N PHE A 688 10.52 -7.97 -9.11
CA PHE A 688 9.44 -6.99 -9.29
C PHE A 688 9.99 -5.56 -9.32
N LEU A 689 11.09 -5.28 -8.59
CA LEU A 689 11.72 -3.96 -8.58
C LEU A 689 12.21 -3.57 -9.98
N GLU A 690 12.84 -4.49 -10.68
CA GLU A 690 13.34 -4.31 -12.04
C GLU A 690 12.19 -4.10 -13.00
N ILE A 691 11.11 -4.86 -12.88
CA ILE A 691 9.93 -4.69 -13.74
C ILE A 691 9.28 -3.34 -13.51
N ILE A 692 9.10 -2.94 -12.25
CA ILE A 692 8.53 -1.65 -11.86
C ILE A 692 9.35 -0.48 -12.41
N TYR A 693 10.68 -0.56 -12.39
CA TYR A 693 11.52 0.56 -12.84
C TYR A 693 11.93 0.51 -14.33
N ILE A 694 11.87 -0.64 -14.99
CA ILE A 694 12.26 -0.79 -16.40
C ILE A 694 11.01 -0.88 -17.28
N VAL A 695 10.11 -1.82 -16.99
CA VAL A 695 9.02 -2.17 -17.91
C VAL A 695 7.84 -1.22 -17.73
N ILE A 696 7.42 -0.94 -16.49
CA ILE A 696 6.24 -0.10 -16.23
C ILE A 696 6.38 1.31 -16.81
N PRO A 697 7.53 2.00 -16.80
CA PRO A 697 7.66 3.29 -17.49
C PRO A 697 7.49 3.19 -19.01
N ILE A 698 7.83 2.06 -19.63
CA ILE A 698 7.70 1.85 -21.07
C ILE A 698 6.24 1.58 -21.45
N VAL A 699 5.57 0.68 -20.73
CA VAL A 699 4.19 0.23 -21.05
C VAL A 699 3.11 1.07 -20.37
N GLY A 700 3.44 1.71 -19.24
CA GLY A 700 2.52 2.44 -18.37
C GLY A 700 1.82 3.61 -19.05
N PRO A 701 2.50 4.45 -19.87
CA PRO A 701 1.82 5.50 -20.63
C PRO A 701 0.73 4.98 -21.56
N VAL A 702 0.83 3.73 -22.02
CA VAL A 702 -0.19 3.10 -22.86
C VAL A 702 -1.36 2.58 -22.02
N ILE A 703 -1.08 1.95 -20.87
CA ILE A 703 -2.14 1.39 -20.01
C ILE A 703 -2.88 2.48 -19.24
N TYR A 704 -2.15 3.36 -18.55
CA TYR A 704 -2.73 4.42 -17.72
C TYR A 704 -3.28 5.58 -18.55
N GLY A 705 -2.93 5.68 -19.84
CA GLY A 705 -3.56 6.61 -20.77
C GLY A 705 -4.92 6.14 -21.30
N GLY A 706 -5.30 4.88 -21.05
CA GLY A 706 -6.59 4.33 -21.47
C GLY A 706 -7.76 4.76 -20.58
N THR A 707 -8.85 3.98 -20.64
CA THR A 707 -10.09 4.23 -19.88
C THR A 707 -10.20 3.44 -18.57
N PHE A 708 -9.29 2.50 -18.31
CA PHE A 708 -9.35 1.68 -17.09
C PHE A 708 -9.06 2.48 -15.82
N ASP A 709 -9.76 2.14 -14.74
CA ASP A 709 -9.48 2.67 -13.40
C ASP A 709 -8.02 2.35 -13.01
N PRO A 710 -7.18 3.36 -12.75
CA PRO A 710 -5.78 3.15 -12.44
C PRO A 710 -5.55 2.37 -11.13
N LYS A 711 -6.49 2.43 -10.17
CA LYS A 711 -6.46 1.62 -8.95
C LYS A 711 -6.52 0.14 -9.33
N TRP A 712 -7.50 -0.22 -10.15
CA TRP A 712 -7.69 -1.60 -10.63
C TRP A 712 -6.50 -2.11 -11.44
N VAL A 713 -6.03 -1.32 -12.42
CA VAL A 713 -4.86 -1.66 -13.24
C VAL A 713 -3.64 -1.95 -12.36
N THR A 714 -3.36 -1.08 -11.39
CA THR A 714 -2.18 -1.20 -10.54
C THR A 714 -2.24 -2.46 -9.68
N ILE A 715 -3.42 -2.78 -9.11
CA ILE A 715 -3.60 -4.01 -8.33
C ILE A 715 -3.50 -5.26 -9.20
N MET A 716 -4.04 -5.25 -10.41
CA MET A 716 -3.87 -6.36 -11.36
C MET A 716 -2.40 -6.60 -11.67
N ILE A 717 -1.63 -5.54 -11.94
CA ILE A 717 -0.17 -5.64 -12.14
C ILE A 717 0.50 -6.23 -10.89
N ALA A 718 0.17 -5.75 -9.69
CA ALA A 718 0.77 -6.24 -8.45
C ALA A 718 0.51 -7.74 -8.22
N VAL A 719 -0.73 -8.20 -8.39
CA VAL A 719 -1.08 -9.62 -8.26
C VAL A 719 -0.42 -10.46 -9.35
N ASN A 720 -0.31 -9.95 -10.58
CA ASN A 720 0.37 -10.64 -11.68
C ASN A 720 1.87 -10.80 -11.45
N LEU A 721 2.54 -9.77 -10.93
CA LEU A 721 3.94 -9.85 -10.50
C LEU A 721 4.11 -10.92 -9.41
N GLN A 722 3.17 -11.01 -8.48
CA GLN A 722 3.15 -12.05 -7.45
C GLN A 722 3.00 -13.45 -8.04
N THR A 723 2.12 -13.63 -9.04
CA THR A 723 1.91 -14.90 -9.73
C THR A 723 3.13 -15.34 -10.50
N SER A 724 3.76 -14.40 -11.19
CA SER A 724 5.02 -14.66 -11.87
C SER A 724 6.10 -15.15 -10.88
N PHE A 725 6.20 -14.52 -9.72
CA PHE A 725 7.21 -14.84 -8.70
C PHE A 725 7.06 -16.25 -8.10
N LEU A 726 5.87 -16.87 -8.23
CA LEU A 726 5.56 -18.22 -7.76
C LEU A 726 5.59 -19.29 -8.86
N THR A 727 5.59 -18.91 -10.14
CA THR A 727 5.31 -19.87 -11.22
C THR A 727 6.59 -20.62 -11.65
N PRO A 728 6.58 -21.97 -11.65
CA PRO A 728 7.67 -22.76 -12.23
C PRO A 728 7.82 -22.50 -13.75
N PRO A 729 9.04 -22.63 -14.32
CA PRO A 729 10.24 -23.19 -13.72
C PRO A 729 11.12 -22.17 -12.96
N PHE A 730 10.85 -20.87 -13.08
CA PHE A 730 11.79 -19.84 -12.60
C PHE A 730 11.36 -19.05 -11.37
N GLY A 731 10.15 -19.24 -10.83
CA GLY A 731 9.65 -18.48 -9.68
C GLY A 731 10.67 -18.33 -8.55
N PHE A 732 11.14 -17.09 -8.32
CA PHE A 732 12.22 -16.76 -7.38
C PHE A 732 11.94 -17.25 -5.96
N ALA A 733 10.68 -17.18 -5.51
CA ALA A 733 10.28 -17.71 -4.21
C ALA A 733 10.60 -19.21 -4.07
N LEU A 734 10.48 -19.98 -5.15
CA LEU A 734 10.77 -21.41 -5.15
C LEU A 734 12.27 -21.67 -5.01
N PHE A 735 13.11 -20.85 -5.64
CA PHE A 735 14.57 -20.95 -5.49
C PHE A 735 15.05 -20.51 -4.11
N TYR A 736 14.46 -19.46 -3.55
CA TYR A 736 14.73 -19.04 -2.18
C TYR A 736 14.38 -20.13 -1.17
N LEU A 737 13.20 -20.76 -1.33
CA LEU A 737 12.81 -21.90 -0.51
C LEU A 737 13.74 -23.08 -0.73
N ARG A 738 14.11 -23.39 -1.99
CA ARG A 738 15.04 -24.48 -2.30
C ARG A 738 16.40 -24.28 -1.64
N GLY A 739 16.88 -23.03 -1.55
CA GLY A 739 18.15 -22.68 -0.91
C GLY A 739 18.22 -23.02 0.57
N VAL A 740 17.07 -23.11 1.26
CA VAL A 740 16.98 -23.48 2.69
C VAL A 740 16.31 -24.82 2.97
N ALA A 741 15.69 -25.42 1.95
CA ALA A 741 15.02 -26.71 2.08
C ALA A 741 16.03 -27.84 2.35
N PRO A 742 15.72 -28.77 3.28
CA PRO A 742 16.60 -29.87 3.61
C PRO A 742 16.67 -30.87 2.44
N LYS A 743 17.68 -31.76 2.45
CA LYS A 743 18.05 -32.59 1.27
C LYS A 743 16.95 -33.54 0.82
N GLU A 744 16.03 -33.89 1.70
CA GLU A 744 14.90 -34.78 1.45
C GLU A 744 13.83 -34.11 0.56
N VAL A 745 13.80 -32.77 0.52
CA VAL A 745 12.86 -31.99 -0.29
C VAL A 745 13.46 -31.72 -1.67
N THR A 746 12.91 -32.39 -2.68
CA THR A 746 13.34 -32.22 -4.07
C THR A 746 12.69 -30.99 -4.72
N THR A 747 13.32 -30.42 -5.75
CA THR A 747 12.73 -29.34 -6.56
C THR A 747 11.36 -29.76 -7.15
N ARG A 748 11.20 -31.04 -7.47
CA ARG A 748 9.91 -31.59 -7.94
C ARG A 748 8.82 -31.49 -6.88
N HIS A 749 9.15 -31.71 -5.60
CA HIS A 749 8.18 -31.52 -4.51
C HIS A 749 7.75 -30.06 -4.41
N ILE A 750 8.69 -29.11 -4.51
CA ILE A 750 8.41 -27.67 -4.46
C ILE A 750 7.51 -27.25 -5.64
N TYR A 751 7.84 -27.65 -6.87
CA TYR A 751 7.05 -27.29 -8.05
C TYR A 751 5.65 -27.90 -8.03
N ARG A 752 5.51 -29.15 -7.59
CA ARG A 752 4.19 -29.78 -7.45
C ARG A 752 3.38 -29.16 -6.31
N GLY A 753 4.07 -28.76 -5.24
CA GLY A 753 3.49 -28.10 -4.07
C GLY A 753 2.91 -26.73 -4.38
N ILE A 754 3.57 -25.93 -5.21
CA ILE A 754 3.12 -24.56 -5.51
C ILE A 754 2.02 -24.50 -6.57
N LEU A 755 1.94 -25.48 -7.48
CA LEU A 755 1.01 -25.44 -8.62
C LEU A 755 -0.46 -25.12 -8.22
N PRO A 756 -1.03 -25.71 -7.15
CA PRO A 756 -2.38 -25.36 -6.71
C PRO A 756 -2.52 -23.90 -6.27
N PHE A 757 -1.49 -23.33 -5.63
CA PHE A 757 -1.50 -21.93 -5.22
C PHE A 757 -1.37 -20.97 -6.40
N VAL A 758 -0.59 -21.34 -7.43
CA VAL A 758 -0.54 -20.60 -8.70
C VAL A 758 -1.92 -20.62 -9.37
N LEU A 759 -2.61 -21.77 -9.40
CA LEU A 759 -3.97 -21.86 -9.95
C LEU A 759 -4.96 -20.99 -9.16
N ILE A 760 -4.83 -20.93 -7.83
CA ILE A 760 -5.64 -20.03 -6.99
C ILE A 760 -5.35 -18.57 -7.33
N GLN A 761 -4.09 -18.20 -7.57
CA GLN A 761 -3.75 -16.83 -7.97
C GLN A 761 -4.27 -16.47 -9.35
N VAL A 762 -4.14 -17.34 -10.34
CA VAL A 762 -4.72 -17.14 -11.67
C VAL A 762 -6.25 -17.03 -11.58
N GLY A 763 -6.89 -17.87 -10.75
CA GLY A 763 -8.31 -17.74 -10.44
C GLY A 763 -8.65 -16.42 -9.73
N GLY A 764 -7.77 -15.95 -8.85
CA GLY A 764 -7.87 -14.64 -8.21
C GLY A 764 -7.79 -13.49 -9.20
N LEU A 765 -6.83 -13.51 -10.14
CA LEU A 765 -6.72 -12.54 -11.24
C LEU A 765 -7.99 -12.54 -12.09
N PHE A 766 -8.52 -13.71 -12.43
CA PHE A 766 -9.77 -13.83 -13.17
C PHE A 766 -10.94 -13.23 -12.36
N LEU A 767 -11.03 -13.52 -11.06
CA LEU A 767 -12.05 -12.95 -10.20
C LEU A 767 -11.96 -11.43 -10.13
N LEU A 768 -10.76 -10.86 -9.96
CA LEU A 768 -10.55 -9.41 -9.94
C LEU A 768 -10.85 -8.76 -11.31
N TYR A 769 -10.67 -9.50 -12.40
CA TYR A 769 -11.03 -9.05 -13.74
C TYR A 769 -12.55 -8.95 -13.94
N TRP A 770 -13.31 -9.95 -13.51
CA TRP A 770 -14.77 -9.95 -13.64
C TRP A 770 -15.49 -9.14 -12.55
N PHE A 771 -14.85 -8.96 -11.40
CA PHE A 771 -15.41 -8.24 -10.25
C PHE A 771 -14.44 -7.12 -9.82
N PRO A 772 -14.27 -6.06 -10.63
CA PRO A 772 -13.39 -4.93 -10.30
C PRO A 772 -13.79 -4.22 -9.01
N ALA A 773 -15.06 -4.32 -8.60
CA ALA A 773 -15.59 -3.80 -7.34
C ALA A 773 -14.82 -4.31 -6.10
N ILE A 774 -14.20 -5.49 -6.16
CA ILE A 774 -13.37 -6.00 -5.06
C ILE A 774 -12.18 -5.05 -4.79
N VAL A 775 -11.67 -4.39 -5.83
CA VAL A 775 -10.57 -3.44 -5.74
C VAL A 775 -11.06 -2.04 -5.40
N THR A 776 -12.21 -1.61 -5.94
CA THR A 776 -12.67 -0.22 -5.81
C THR A 776 -13.51 0.04 -4.55
N ILE A 777 -14.18 -0.97 -3.98
CA ILE A 777 -15.14 -0.77 -2.87
C ILE A 777 -14.54 -0.10 -1.64
N VAL A 778 -13.33 -0.47 -1.21
CA VAL A 778 -12.71 0.11 -0.01
C VAL A 778 -12.31 1.58 -0.25
N PRO A 779 -11.62 1.92 -1.36
CA PRO A 779 -11.41 3.31 -1.75
C PRO A 779 -12.69 4.15 -1.85
N ASP A 780 -13.74 3.60 -2.45
CA ASP A 780 -14.98 4.36 -2.71
C ASP A 780 -15.78 4.61 -1.41
N LEU A 781 -15.62 3.76 -0.39
CA LEU A 781 -16.22 3.91 0.94
C LEU A 781 -15.46 4.87 1.86
N ILE A 782 -14.16 5.07 1.61
CA ILE A 782 -13.28 5.95 2.40
C ILE A 782 -12.67 6.99 1.45
N PRO A 783 -13.48 7.92 0.90
CA PRO A 783 -12.96 8.97 0.05
C PRO A 783 -12.00 9.86 0.84
N ASN A 784 -10.83 10.13 0.24
CA ASN A 784 -9.77 10.98 0.81
C ASN A 784 -10.10 12.46 0.67
#